data_AF-A0AAU9I998-F1
#
_entry.id   AF-A0AAU9I998-F1
#
_cell.length_a   1.000
_cell.length_b   1.000
_cell.length_c   1.000
_cell.angle_alpha   90.00
_cell.angle_beta   90.00
_cell.angle_gamma   90.00
#
_symmetry.space_group_name_H-M   'P 1'
#
loop_
_entity.id
_entity.type
_entity.pdbx_description
1 polymer ?
#
loop_
_entity_poly.entity_id
_entity_poly.type
_entity_poly.pdbx_seq_one_letter_code
_entity_poly.pdbx_strand_id
1 'polypeptide(L)'
;MADFQFLSPVLDELLNGINEWKSVPDVIRLTFKALSDVIKAQGSTIKEIHQDLNDKASNSDVRMAISAVDILEELKNMIDSKVSYSDFEEFLNDKVSKAEIMNLLQNKISYVEFRSKQEEYDEKIFKIQEEIEELNKKSCKGYSNEEINKIYAMLDIKANRADILGLLDEKANKQMVETLLNQKMDTFDLELLMETKADLSKLETLKKEIDEKASKDDISRLRMSIQQDLSNFPRKEDLENEMEKSRHLLDEIHLRNLQMMKDWDLSIREQVDRKAENWRVEILAEELKNKLDAIVIDNELDKLKTESSIMKESISSNLLKFEEKYKSLKIEMDILSQKCSFVSNQIGEIENERINSSQQNPNTSLKNNGKNDRNGLNKDKVKKLFTKWTKEVLSDIKSENQTDINNFLAKTNDEISILRQELGKIGKRIHKLSKFHENIKDIYKSLAEKVSAADLEQILSTKTDLKYLAQIVSNQEEISKSIEKIHKILDAKCDSKSFENHLNTCEDLMDLMNKDLILKANVKDVLTLLGTKTNEEDFKLEIAKIKKELENMVVLEEFNLNLADQNLINEALYSENCLARWLWKSGNLKDQAVIWEIQSNNTCPGNFIWVENCSEIETVAPGLYELVYGFYSQSRPCISIFVNNEIIIQDKKPLEFEWLLHSDGNIAGVSKIEYIALPPRAKIKILYSNEEQGEGFLGLRKL
;
A
#
# COMPACT_ATOMS: atom_id res chain seq x y z
N MET A 1 -2.48 10.45 -16.45
CA MET A 1 -2.21 11.33 -15.27
C MET A 1 -0.73 11.53 -15.00
N ALA A 2 0.19 10.67 -15.48
CA ALA A 2 1.64 10.90 -15.36
C ALA A 2 2.14 12.20 -16.06
N ASP A 3 1.45 12.67 -17.10
CA ASP A 3 1.88 13.84 -17.88
C ASP A 3 1.67 15.20 -17.18
N PHE A 4 0.84 15.28 -16.13
CA PHE A 4 0.61 16.53 -15.39
C PHE A 4 1.75 16.89 -14.43
N GLN A 5 2.57 15.92 -14.01
CA GLN A 5 3.73 16.16 -13.13
C GLN A 5 4.86 16.91 -13.85
N PHE A 6 4.96 16.80 -15.17
CA PHE A 6 5.98 17.50 -15.97
C PHE A 6 5.61 18.95 -16.28
N LEU A 7 4.33 19.34 -16.19
CA LEU A 7 3.87 20.70 -16.47
C LEU A 7 4.11 21.67 -15.29
N SER A 8 4.09 21.20 -14.05
CA SER A 8 4.26 22.08 -12.87
C SER A 8 5.62 22.77 -12.81
N PRO A 9 6.77 22.08 -13.00
CA PRO A 9 8.09 22.72 -12.93
C PRO A 9 8.30 23.73 -14.06
N VAL A 10 7.83 23.42 -15.28
CA VAL A 10 7.96 24.30 -16.45
C VAL A 10 7.09 25.54 -16.31
N LEU A 11 5.88 25.40 -15.76
CA LEU A 11 4.99 26.54 -15.52
C LEU A 11 5.53 27.43 -14.38
N ASP A 12 6.14 26.84 -13.35
CA ASP A 12 6.79 27.57 -12.27
C ASP A 12 8.08 28.27 -12.74
N GLU A 13 8.85 27.64 -13.63
CA GLU A 13 10.01 28.27 -14.27
C GLU A 13 9.59 29.43 -15.19
N LEU A 14 8.50 29.29 -15.93
CA LEU A 14 7.92 30.37 -16.74
C LEU A 14 7.38 31.53 -15.88
N LEU A 15 6.68 31.24 -14.78
CA LEU A 15 6.11 32.26 -13.89
C LEU A 15 7.18 32.95 -13.03
N ASN A 16 8.27 32.25 -12.69
CA ASN A 16 9.41 32.79 -11.95
C ASN A 16 10.50 33.38 -12.88
N GLY A 17 10.42 33.12 -14.18
CA GLY A 17 11.30 33.65 -15.22
C GLY A 17 11.11 35.15 -15.42
N ILE A 18 11.72 35.96 -14.55
CA ILE A 18 11.63 37.43 -14.51
C ILE A 18 12.02 38.13 -15.84
N ASN A 19 12.74 37.45 -16.74
CA ASN A 19 13.32 38.09 -17.93
C ASN A 19 12.52 37.93 -19.23
N GLU A 20 11.74 36.86 -19.42
CA GLU A 20 11.03 36.61 -20.69
C GLU A 20 9.64 37.28 -20.74
N TRP A 21 9.07 37.66 -19.59
CA TRP A 21 7.74 38.24 -19.50
C TRP A 21 7.71 39.78 -19.44
N LYS A 22 8.86 40.46 -19.61
CA LYS A 22 8.94 41.93 -19.54
C LYS A 22 8.04 42.66 -20.55
N SER A 23 7.71 42.02 -21.67
CA SER A 23 6.83 42.56 -22.71
C SER A 23 5.34 42.31 -22.43
N VAL A 24 4.99 41.47 -21.45
CA VAL A 24 3.61 41.11 -21.13
C VAL A 24 3.08 42.03 -20.01
N PRO A 25 1.92 42.69 -20.19
CA PRO A 25 1.31 43.52 -19.15
C PRO A 25 1.13 42.78 -17.81
N ASP A 26 1.38 43.48 -16.69
CA ASP A 26 1.29 42.90 -15.34
C ASP A 26 -0.06 42.26 -15.04
N VAL A 27 -1.14 42.81 -15.59
CA VAL A 27 -2.50 42.27 -15.40
C VAL A 27 -2.64 40.85 -15.97
N ILE A 28 -2.00 40.57 -17.12
CA ILE A 28 -2.02 39.25 -17.74
C ILE A 28 -1.19 38.28 -16.91
N ARG A 29 0.00 38.71 -16.44
CA ARG A 29 0.84 37.91 -15.53
C ARG A 29 0.13 37.55 -14.23
N LEU A 30 -0.53 38.50 -13.60
CA LEU A 30 -1.32 38.27 -12.38
C LEU A 30 -2.49 37.32 -12.64
N THR A 31 -3.14 37.42 -13.80
CA THR A 31 -4.24 36.52 -14.17
C THR A 31 -3.76 35.09 -14.39
N PHE A 32 -2.64 34.89 -15.09
CA PHE A 32 -2.04 33.56 -15.27
C PHE A 32 -1.51 32.97 -13.97
N LYS A 33 -0.95 33.80 -13.08
CA LYS A 33 -0.54 33.38 -11.73
C LYS A 33 -1.74 32.93 -10.89
N ALA A 34 -2.80 33.74 -10.85
CA ALA A 34 -4.02 33.38 -10.14
C ALA A 34 -4.67 32.09 -10.69
N LEU A 35 -4.68 31.92 -12.02
CA LEU A 35 -5.15 30.69 -12.66
C LEU A 35 -4.29 29.47 -12.29
N SER A 36 -2.96 29.63 -12.29
CA SER A 36 -2.02 28.59 -11.87
C SER A 36 -2.24 28.18 -10.41
N ASP A 37 -2.41 29.15 -9.52
CA ASP A 37 -2.66 28.92 -8.10
C ASP A 37 -3.99 28.17 -7.87
N VAL A 38 -5.04 28.51 -8.63
CA VAL A 38 -6.34 27.79 -8.59
C VAL A 38 -6.19 26.35 -9.09
N ILE A 39 -5.47 26.13 -10.19
CA ILE A 39 -5.24 24.77 -10.73
C ILE A 39 -4.41 23.94 -9.74
N LYS A 40 -3.40 24.53 -9.09
CA LYS A 40 -2.61 23.87 -8.03
C LYS A 40 -3.46 23.50 -6.84
N ALA A 41 -4.29 24.42 -6.35
CA ALA A 41 -5.20 24.16 -5.24
C ALA A 41 -6.17 23.01 -5.57
N GLN A 42 -6.80 23.04 -6.76
CA GLN A 42 -7.66 21.95 -7.22
C GLN A 42 -6.92 20.62 -7.37
N GLY A 43 -5.70 20.63 -7.88
CA GLY A 43 -4.85 19.44 -8.00
C GLY A 43 -4.51 18.81 -6.64
N SER A 44 -4.25 19.64 -5.63
CA SER A 44 -4.05 19.18 -4.25
C SER A 44 -5.33 18.58 -3.65
N THR A 45 -6.48 19.24 -3.80
CA THR A 45 -7.77 18.71 -3.33
C THR A 45 -8.13 17.38 -4.01
N ILE A 46 -7.86 17.23 -5.31
CA ILE A 46 -8.07 15.96 -6.03
C ILE A 46 -7.16 14.86 -5.49
N LYS A 47 -5.90 15.19 -5.14
CA LYS A 47 -4.99 14.23 -4.49
C LYS A 47 -5.48 13.80 -3.11
N GLU A 48 -5.92 14.75 -2.29
CA GLU A 48 -6.51 14.45 -0.97
C GLU A 48 -7.75 13.56 -1.11
N ILE A 49 -8.68 13.88 -2.04
CA ILE A 49 -9.85 13.05 -2.31
C ILE A 49 -9.45 11.64 -2.77
N HIS A 50 -8.41 11.52 -3.61
CA HIS A 50 -7.90 10.21 -4.03
C HIS A 50 -7.27 9.41 -2.88
N GLN A 51 -6.58 10.09 -1.97
CA GLN A 51 -6.00 9.46 -0.78
C GLN A 51 -7.11 8.99 0.16
N ASP A 52 -8.10 9.84 0.44
CA ASP A 52 -9.28 9.51 1.23
C ASP A 52 -10.12 8.38 0.62
N LEU A 53 -10.21 8.30 -0.72
CA LEU A 53 -10.90 7.21 -1.42
C LEU A 53 -10.15 5.88 -1.33
N ASN A 54 -8.82 5.91 -1.31
CA ASN A 54 -8.00 4.71 -1.13
C ASN A 54 -7.96 4.25 0.32
N ASP A 55 -8.14 5.17 1.28
CA ASP A 55 -8.17 4.88 2.71
C ASP A 55 -9.57 4.41 3.21
N LYS A 56 -10.63 4.58 2.40
CA LYS A 56 -11.95 4.01 2.69
C LYS A 56 -11.95 2.50 2.40
N ALA A 57 -12.50 1.73 3.34
CA ALA A 57 -12.63 0.27 3.28
C ALA A 57 -13.13 -0.18 1.90
N SER A 58 -12.45 -1.16 1.30
CA SER A 58 -12.81 -1.60 -0.04
C SER A 58 -14.24 -2.13 -0.07
N ASN A 59 -14.92 -2.03 -1.21
CA ASN A 59 -16.24 -2.65 -1.37
C ASN A 59 -16.24 -4.15 -1.03
N SER A 60 -15.07 -4.82 -1.05
CA SER A 60 -14.93 -6.19 -0.59
C SER A 60 -14.93 -6.31 0.94
N ASP A 61 -14.32 -5.36 1.65
CA ASP A 61 -14.28 -5.32 3.12
C ASP A 61 -15.66 -4.97 3.69
N VAL A 62 -16.37 -4.04 3.05
CA VAL A 62 -17.75 -3.70 3.40
C VAL A 62 -18.70 -4.88 3.12
N ARG A 63 -18.53 -5.59 2.01
CA ARG A 63 -19.32 -6.81 1.73
C ARG A 63 -19.01 -7.96 2.69
N MET A 64 -17.75 -8.14 3.10
CA MET A 64 -17.38 -9.13 4.12
C MET A 64 -17.95 -8.76 5.49
N ALA A 65 -17.97 -7.47 5.85
CA ALA A 65 -18.57 -7.01 7.10
C ALA A 65 -20.09 -7.18 7.10
N ILE A 66 -20.78 -6.89 5.97
CA ILE A 66 -22.23 -7.07 5.84
C ILE A 66 -22.59 -8.57 5.86
N SER A 67 -21.84 -9.44 5.18
CA SER A 67 -22.11 -10.88 5.22
C SER A 67 -21.86 -11.48 6.61
N ALA A 68 -20.96 -10.91 7.41
CA ALA A 68 -20.78 -11.30 8.81
C ALA A 68 -21.97 -10.86 9.70
N VAL A 69 -22.62 -9.74 9.39
CA VAL A 69 -23.80 -9.26 10.13
C VAL A 69 -25.04 -10.13 9.81
N ASP A 70 -25.23 -10.54 8.55
CA ASP A 70 -26.34 -11.44 8.18
C ASP A 70 -26.22 -12.81 8.89
N ILE A 71 -24.99 -13.33 9.02
CA ILE A 71 -24.71 -14.58 9.76
C ILE A 71 -25.00 -14.41 11.26
N LEU A 72 -24.75 -13.22 11.83
CA LEU A 72 -25.01 -12.93 13.24
C LEU A 72 -26.51 -12.74 13.54
N GLU A 73 -27.28 -12.16 12.62
CA GLU A 73 -28.73 -12.01 12.72
C GLU A 73 -29.44 -13.37 12.67
N GLU A 74 -28.99 -14.29 11.79
CA GLU A 74 -29.50 -15.67 11.75
C GLU A 74 -29.09 -16.49 12.99
N LEU A 75 -27.85 -16.35 13.47
CA LEU A 75 -27.39 -16.96 14.72
C LEU A 75 -28.21 -16.51 15.92
N LYS A 76 -28.55 -15.22 15.98
CA LYS A 76 -29.38 -14.65 17.04
C LYS A 76 -30.81 -15.21 17.00
N ASN A 77 -31.42 -15.29 15.82
CA ASN A 77 -32.75 -15.90 15.64
C ASN A 77 -32.78 -17.41 15.97
N MET A 78 -31.66 -18.12 15.78
CA MET A 78 -31.52 -19.53 16.19
C MET A 78 -31.32 -19.72 17.69
N ILE A 79 -30.54 -18.85 18.33
CA ILE A 79 -30.36 -18.87 19.79
C ILE A 79 -31.70 -18.57 20.49
N ASP A 80 -32.48 -17.64 19.94
CA ASP A 80 -33.80 -17.28 20.47
C ASP A 80 -34.86 -18.37 20.27
N SER A 81 -34.69 -19.26 19.28
CA SER A 81 -35.61 -20.38 19.01
C SER A 81 -35.31 -21.67 19.81
N LYS A 82 -34.32 -21.67 20.72
CA LYS A 82 -33.94 -22.83 21.55
C LYS A 82 -33.70 -24.11 20.74
N VAL A 83 -33.00 -23.98 19.62
CA VAL A 83 -32.59 -25.12 18.79
C VAL A 83 -31.65 -26.04 19.59
N SER A 84 -31.79 -27.35 19.43
CA SER A 84 -30.96 -28.32 20.17
C SER A 84 -29.53 -28.30 19.63
N TYR A 85 -28.54 -28.55 20.50
CA TYR A 85 -27.12 -28.54 20.12
C TYR A 85 -26.80 -29.52 18.97
N SER A 86 -27.59 -30.59 18.83
CA SER A 86 -27.47 -31.58 17.75
C SER A 86 -27.83 -31.00 16.38
N ASP A 87 -28.86 -30.16 16.30
CA ASP A 87 -29.30 -29.55 15.04
C ASP A 87 -28.33 -28.45 14.59
N PHE A 88 -27.65 -27.82 15.55
CA PHE A 88 -26.60 -26.82 15.29
C PHE A 88 -25.34 -27.45 14.66
N GLU A 89 -24.96 -28.65 15.12
CA GLU A 89 -23.81 -29.38 14.60
C GLU A 89 -24.06 -29.98 13.20
N GLU A 90 -25.31 -30.36 12.90
CA GLU A 90 -25.73 -30.82 11.58
C GLU A 90 -25.77 -29.64 10.58
N PHE A 91 -26.24 -28.45 10.99
CA PHE A 91 -26.25 -27.25 10.16
C PHE A 91 -24.85 -26.73 9.79
N LEU A 92 -23.91 -26.74 10.75
CA LEU A 92 -22.51 -26.35 10.48
C LEU A 92 -21.82 -27.27 9.47
N ASN A 93 -22.18 -28.56 9.49
CA ASN A 93 -21.64 -29.53 8.53
C ASN A 93 -22.29 -29.45 7.14
N ASP A 94 -23.53 -28.94 7.04
CA ASP A 94 -24.28 -28.88 5.77
C ASP A 94 -24.05 -27.57 4.97
N LYS A 95 -23.70 -26.46 5.65
CA LYS A 95 -23.61 -25.12 5.02
C LYS A 95 -22.22 -24.61 4.69
N VAL A 96 -21.17 -25.25 5.20
CA VAL A 96 -19.79 -24.83 4.90
C VAL A 96 -19.10 -25.95 4.15
N SER A 97 -19.36 -26.04 2.85
CA SER A 97 -18.67 -27.02 2.04
C SER A 97 -17.17 -26.72 2.08
N LYS A 98 -16.36 -27.74 2.34
CA LYS A 98 -14.89 -27.65 2.27
C LYS A 98 -14.39 -27.02 0.95
N ALA A 99 -15.20 -27.14 -0.10
CA ALA A 99 -14.99 -26.54 -1.42
C ALA A 99 -15.15 -25.01 -1.42
N GLU A 100 -16.13 -24.43 -0.70
CA GLU A 100 -16.31 -22.98 -0.58
C GLU A 100 -15.22 -22.33 0.27
N ILE A 101 -14.79 -22.97 1.36
CA ILE A 101 -13.60 -22.54 2.10
C ILE A 101 -12.35 -22.63 1.21
N MET A 102 -12.20 -23.70 0.41
CA MET A 102 -11.08 -23.81 -0.53
C MET A 102 -11.10 -22.71 -1.60
N ASN A 103 -12.27 -22.34 -2.13
CA ASN A 103 -12.41 -21.27 -3.12
C ASN A 103 -12.10 -19.89 -2.52
N LEU A 104 -12.56 -19.62 -1.29
CA LEU A 104 -12.23 -18.38 -0.57
C LEU A 104 -10.74 -18.29 -0.20
N LEU A 105 -10.09 -19.43 0.05
CA LEU A 105 -8.64 -19.50 0.26
C LEU A 105 -7.85 -19.43 -1.06
N GLN A 106 -8.41 -19.86 -2.18
CA GLN A 106 -7.82 -19.76 -3.53
C GLN A 106 -7.86 -18.34 -4.10
N ASN A 107 -8.85 -17.53 -3.70
CA ASN A 107 -8.98 -16.12 -4.07
C ASN A 107 -8.15 -15.16 -3.19
N LYS A 108 -7.38 -15.66 -2.22
CA LYS A 108 -6.39 -14.83 -1.53
C LYS A 108 -5.21 -14.59 -2.48
N ILE A 109 -4.81 -13.32 -2.59
CA ILE A 109 -3.65 -12.81 -3.38
C ILE A 109 -2.59 -13.89 -3.53
N SER A 110 -2.32 -14.27 -4.78
CA SER A 110 -1.34 -15.32 -5.03
C SER A 110 0.02 -14.87 -4.47
N TYR A 111 0.82 -15.80 -3.97
CA TYR A 111 2.18 -15.48 -3.49
C TYR A 111 3.01 -14.71 -4.54
N VAL A 112 2.72 -14.91 -5.83
CA VAL A 112 3.36 -14.19 -6.93
C VAL A 112 2.94 -12.73 -6.98
N GLU A 113 1.66 -12.43 -6.81
CA GLU A 113 1.15 -11.05 -6.72
C GLU A 113 1.61 -10.34 -5.45
N PHE A 114 1.63 -11.05 -4.31
CA PHE A 114 2.15 -10.48 -3.06
C PHE A 114 3.63 -10.11 -3.21
N ARG A 115 4.43 -11.01 -3.81
CA ARG A 115 5.85 -10.75 -4.07
C ARG A 115 6.07 -9.62 -5.07
N SER A 116 5.24 -9.53 -6.10
CA SER A 116 5.30 -8.42 -7.07
C SER A 116 5.01 -7.07 -6.40
N LYS A 117 4.02 -7.02 -5.50
CA LYS A 117 3.74 -5.79 -4.73
C LYS A 117 4.84 -5.48 -3.72
N GLN A 118 5.44 -6.50 -3.10
CA GLN A 118 6.58 -6.33 -2.20
C GLN A 118 7.79 -5.72 -2.94
N GLU A 119 8.12 -6.23 -4.13
CA GLU A 119 9.19 -5.69 -4.98
C GLU A 119 8.89 -4.23 -5.40
N GLU A 120 7.62 -3.90 -5.69
CA GLU A 120 7.20 -2.52 -5.98
C GLU A 120 7.38 -1.57 -4.77
N TYR A 121 7.07 -2.04 -3.56
CA TYR A 121 7.26 -1.26 -2.33
C TYR A 121 8.75 -1.09 -1.98
N ASP A 122 9.56 -2.13 -2.17
CA ASP A 122 11.02 -2.05 -1.96
C ASP A 122 11.67 -1.03 -2.91
N GLU A 123 11.22 -0.97 -4.18
CA GLU A 123 11.68 0.05 -5.13
C GLU A 123 11.27 1.48 -4.73
N LYS A 124 10.05 1.65 -4.19
CA LYS A 124 9.58 2.95 -3.67
C LYS A 124 10.36 3.38 -2.43
N ILE A 125 10.64 2.46 -1.51
CA ILE A 125 11.46 2.72 -0.32
C ILE A 125 12.87 3.16 -0.72
N PHE A 126 13.47 2.50 -1.71
CA PHE A 126 14.80 2.86 -2.21
C PHE A 126 14.84 4.28 -2.79
N LYS A 127 13.84 4.69 -3.57
CA LYS A 127 13.73 6.06 -4.11
C LYS A 127 13.59 7.11 -3.01
N ILE A 128 12.78 6.84 -1.98
CA ILE A 128 12.64 7.74 -0.82
C ILE A 128 13.98 7.88 -0.07
N GLN A 129 14.72 6.79 0.11
CA GLN A 129 16.04 6.85 0.74
C GLN A 129 17.05 7.68 -0.06
N GLU A 130 17.03 7.58 -1.39
CA GLU A 130 17.88 8.38 -2.28
C GLU A 130 17.53 9.89 -2.19
N GLU A 131 16.24 10.23 -2.18
CA GLU A 131 15.78 11.61 -1.99
C GLU A 131 16.15 12.19 -0.62
N ILE A 132 16.06 11.39 0.45
CA ILE A 132 16.50 11.78 1.81
C ILE A 132 18.01 12.02 1.83
N GLU A 133 18.81 11.18 1.16
CA GLU A 133 20.26 11.36 1.09
C GLU A 133 20.64 12.60 0.28
N GLU A 134 19.90 12.91 -0.79
CA GLU A 134 20.07 14.14 -1.57
C GLU A 134 19.70 15.40 -0.77
N LEU A 135 18.60 15.37 -0.01
CA LEU A 135 18.19 16.44 0.90
C LEU A 135 19.21 16.66 2.02
N ASN A 136 19.78 15.59 2.58
CA ASN A 136 20.84 15.68 3.58
C ASN A 136 22.13 16.25 2.97
N LYS A 137 22.50 15.88 1.74
CA LYS A 137 23.63 16.48 1.01
C LYS A 137 23.43 17.96 0.71
N LYS A 138 22.19 18.39 0.44
CA LYS A 138 21.83 19.81 0.25
C LYS A 138 21.85 20.59 1.57
N SER A 139 21.37 19.99 2.66
CA SER A 139 21.33 20.60 4.00
C SER A 139 22.72 20.78 4.62
N CYS A 140 23.68 19.89 4.31
CA CYS A 140 25.08 20.02 4.76
C CYS A 140 25.90 21.08 3.99
N LYS A 141 25.32 21.78 3.00
CA LYS A 141 26.05 22.74 2.15
C LYS A 141 25.78 24.22 2.39
N GLY A 142 25.03 24.62 3.42
CA GLY A 142 24.82 26.05 3.65
C GLY A 142 24.39 26.37 5.07
N TYR A 143 25.35 26.79 5.90
CA TYR A 143 25.51 28.18 6.33
C TYR A 143 27.00 28.36 6.61
N SER A 144 27.63 29.38 6.04
CA SER A 144 29.03 29.64 6.40
C SER A 144 29.06 30.04 7.88
N ASN A 145 30.08 29.61 8.63
CA ASN A 145 30.26 30.02 10.03
C ASN A 145 30.24 31.57 10.19
N GLU A 146 30.47 32.33 9.12
CA GLU A 146 30.32 33.79 9.12
C GLU A 146 28.87 34.28 9.26
N GLU A 147 27.88 33.59 8.68
CA GLU A 147 26.47 33.96 8.80
C GLU A 147 25.92 33.65 10.19
N ILE A 148 26.33 32.52 10.76
CA ILE A 148 26.02 32.14 12.14
C ILE A 148 26.65 33.14 13.13
N ASN A 149 27.90 33.55 12.90
CA ASN A 149 28.55 34.56 13.74
C ASN A 149 27.91 35.96 13.61
N LYS A 150 27.36 36.32 12.44
CA LYS A 150 26.58 37.56 12.28
C LYS A 150 25.27 37.52 13.04
N ILE A 151 24.61 36.36 13.11
CA ILE A 151 23.39 36.16 13.90
C ILE A 151 23.70 36.26 15.40
N TYR A 152 24.80 35.65 15.87
CA TYR A 152 25.24 35.79 17.26
C TYR A 152 25.58 37.25 17.63
N ALA A 153 26.26 37.99 16.74
CA ALA A 153 26.54 39.40 16.95
C ALA A 153 25.27 40.28 16.97
N MET A 154 24.24 39.95 16.17
CA MET A 154 22.96 40.65 16.19
C MET A 154 22.12 40.33 17.44
N LEU A 155 22.24 39.11 17.98
CA LEU A 155 21.60 38.70 19.23
C LEU A 155 22.21 39.40 20.44
N ASP A 156 23.55 39.55 20.49
CA ASP A 156 24.23 40.29 21.57
C ASP A 156 23.86 41.79 21.59
N ILE A 157 23.61 42.41 20.43
CA ILE A 157 23.19 43.83 20.35
C ILE A 157 21.73 44.01 20.79
N LYS A 158 20.86 43.00 20.59
CA LYS A 158 19.44 43.07 20.98
C LYS A 158 19.14 42.56 22.39
N ALA A 159 20.09 41.90 23.05
CA ALA A 159 19.89 41.26 24.34
C ALA A 159 20.75 41.88 25.44
N ASN A 160 20.84 43.22 25.50
CA ASN A 160 21.38 43.86 26.70
C ASN A 160 20.36 43.74 27.85
N ARG A 161 20.37 42.57 28.49
CA ARG A 161 19.55 42.20 29.65
C ARG A 161 19.71 43.19 30.80
N ALA A 162 20.83 43.91 30.86
CA ALA A 162 21.09 44.97 31.84
C ALA A 162 20.19 46.19 31.63
N ASP A 163 19.90 46.58 30.38
CA ASP A 163 19.04 47.74 30.08
C ASP A 163 17.56 47.42 30.35
N ILE A 164 17.14 46.17 30.10
CA ILE A 164 15.78 45.71 30.41
C ILE A 164 15.59 45.54 31.92
N LEU A 165 16.59 45.07 32.67
CA LEU A 165 16.52 44.99 34.13
C LEU A 165 16.53 46.38 34.80
N GLY A 166 17.28 47.35 34.26
CA GLY A 166 17.23 48.74 34.74
C GLY A 166 15.87 49.42 34.55
N LEU A 167 15.20 49.17 33.41
CA LEU A 167 13.86 49.70 33.15
C LEU A 167 12.74 48.98 33.94
N LEU A 168 12.98 47.74 34.39
CA LEU A 168 12.06 47.00 35.26
C LEU A 168 12.18 47.40 36.73
N ASP A 169 13.39 47.73 37.22
CA ASP A 169 13.59 48.24 38.58
C ASP A 169 13.02 49.66 38.78
N GLU A 170 13.01 50.51 37.74
CA GLU A 170 12.39 51.85 37.83
C GLU A 170 10.85 51.83 37.81
N LYS A 171 10.21 50.72 37.37
CA LYS A 171 8.75 50.66 37.18
C LYS A 171 7.97 49.81 38.18
N ALA A 172 8.62 49.17 39.16
CA ALA A 172 7.93 48.27 40.08
C ALA A 172 8.43 48.35 41.52
N ASN A 173 8.44 49.55 42.12
CA ASN A 173 8.54 49.61 43.57
C ASN A 173 7.19 49.23 44.22
N LYS A 174 7.09 47.97 44.63
CA LYS A 174 5.94 47.36 45.31
C LYS A 174 5.50 48.15 46.56
N GLN A 175 6.42 48.86 47.24
CA GLN A 175 6.08 49.75 48.35
C GLN A 175 5.25 50.96 47.91
N MET A 176 5.46 51.51 46.71
CA MET A 176 4.74 52.70 46.24
C MET A 176 3.29 52.37 45.86
N VAL A 177 3.07 51.18 45.29
CA VAL A 177 1.72 50.66 44.96
C VAL A 177 0.95 50.29 46.24
N GLU A 178 1.61 49.72 47.24
CA GLU A 178 0.99 49.37 48.53
C GLU A 178 0.68 50.59 49.40
N THR A 179 1.45 51.70 49.25
CA THR A 179 1.16 52.99 49.90
C THR A 179 -0.03 53.71 49.24
N LEU A 180 -0.18 53.60 47.91
CA LEU A 180 -1.31 54.18 47.17
C LEU A 180 -2.63 53.40 47.34
N LEU A 181 -2.56 52.08 47.55
CA LEU A 181 -3.75 51.24 47.80
C LEU A 181 -4.29 51.36 49.24
N ASN A 182 -3.44 51.72 50.20
CA ASN A 182 -3.85 51.94 51.60
C ASN A 182 -4.29 53.40 51.89
N GLN A 183 -4.10 54.33 50.95
CA GLN A 183 -4.77 55.65 50.98
C GLN A 183 -6.14 55.56 50.29
N LYS A 184 -7.06 54.78 50.87
CA LYS A 184 -8.49 54.99 50.61
C LYS A 184 -8.91 56.27 51.34
N MET A 185 -9.00 57.34 50.55
CA MET A 185 -9.64 58.60 50.93
C MET A 185 -11.05 58.29 51.45
N ASP A 186 -11.31 58.59 52.72
CA ASP A 186 -12.67 58.55 53.26
C ASP A 186 -13.49 59.64 52.56
N THR A 187 -14.77 59.35 52.31
CA THR A 187 -15.72 60.25 51.63
C THR A 187 -15.92 61.58 52.36
N PHE A 188 -15.44 61.70 53.59
CA PHE A 188 -15.37 62.94 54.38
C PHE A 188 -14.24 63.89 53.92
N ASP A 189 -13.11 63.37 53.46
CA ASP A 189 -11.97 64.19 53.02
C ASP A 189 -12.20 64.82 51.63
N LEU A 190 -13.07 64.21 50.81
CA LEU A 190 -13.43 64.75 49.50
C LEU A 190 -14.35 65.99 49.62
N GLU A 191 -15.15 66.07 50.69
CA GLU A 191 -16.05 67.20 50.97
C GLU A 191 -15.28 68.40 51.55
N LEU A 192 -14.25 68.15 52.37
CA LEU A 192 -13.34 69.17 52.92
C LEU A 192 -12.38 69.78 51.86
N LEU A 193 -12.03 69.01 50.82
CA LEU A 193 -11.19 69.46 49.70
C LEU A 193 -11.95 70.33 48.68
N MET A 194 -13.29 70.24 48.64
CA MET A 194 -14.11 71.13 47.83
C MET A 194 -14.36 72.49 48.50
N GLU A 195 -14.36 72.56 49.83
CA GLU A 195 -14.46 73.84 50.57
C GLU A 195 -13.16 74.65 50.57
N THR A 196 -11.99 74.02 50.43
CA THR A 196 -10.68 74.69 50.52
C THR A 196 -10.09 75.17 49.18
N LYS A 197 -10.78 74.93 48.05
CA LYS A 197 -10.37 75.41 46.71
C LYS A 197 -11.12 76.64 46.19
N ALA A 198 -11.92 77.30 47.01
CA ALA A 198 -12.53 78.59 46.70
C ALA A 198 -11.74 79.75 47.32
N ASP A 199 -10.51 79.99 46.84
CA ASP A 199 -9.75 81.21 47.17
C ASP A 199 -9.59 82.08 45.92
N LEU A 200 -10.67 82.81 45.61
CA LEU A 200 -10.81 83.77 44.49
C LEU A 200 -9.82 84.94 44.57
N SER A 201 -9.12 85.12 45.69
CA SER A 201 -8.20 86.25 45.91
C SER A 201 -6.88 86.15 45.14
N LYS A 202 -6.39 84.93 44.86
CA LYS A 202 -5.09 84.72 44.19
C LYS A 202 -5.12 84.91 42.67
N LEU A 203 -6.31 84.81 42.06
CA LEU A 203 -6.49 84.98 40.63
C LEU A 203 -6.54 86.46 40.23
N GLU A 204 -6.98 87.34 41.12
CA GLU A 204 -6.98 88.80 40.92
C GLU A 204 -5.57 89.40 41.02
N THR A 205 -4.71 88.88 41.91
CA THR A 205 -3.31 89.32 42.04
C THR A 205 -2.50 89.00 40.79
N LEU A 206 -2.73 87.81 40.21
CA LEU A 206 -2.00 87.33 39.02
C LEU A 206 -2.43 88.07 37.75
N LYS A 207 -3.70 88.49 37.67
CA LYS A 207 -4.21 89.35 36.61
C LYS A 207 -3.57 90.75 36.64
N LYS A 208 -3.37 91.30 37.85
CA LYS A 208 -2.78 92.63 38.05
C LYS A 208 -1.28 92.69 37.68
N GLU A 209 -0.53 91.61 37.94
CA GLU A 209 0.89 91.53 37.55
C GLU A 209 1.12 91.34 36.04
N ILE A 210 0.16 90.75 35.33
CA ILE A 210 0.21 90.61 33.86
C ILE A 210 -0.04 91.95 33.16
N ASP A 211 -0.93 92.78 33.71
CA ASP A 211 -1.25 94.10 33.16
C ASP A 211 -0.12 95.13 33.38
N GLU A 212 0.75 94.95 34.39
CA GLU A 212 1.81 95.90 34.74
C GLU A 212 3.18 95.65 34.05
N LYS A 213 3.40 94.50 33.39
CA LYS A 213 4.73 94.14 32.83
C LYS A 213 4.85 93.98 31.31
N ALA A 214 3.79 94.17 30.54
CA ALA A 214 3.85 94.01 29.10
C ALA A 214 4.06 95.36 28.38
N SER A 215 5.32 95.78 28.22
CA SER A 215 5.64 96.92 27.35
C SER A 215 5.27 96.56 25.90
N LYS A 216 4.55 97.47 25.22
CA LYS A 216 3.99 97.27 23.88
C LYS A 216 5.06 96.99 22.80
N ASP A 217 6.31 97.33 23.09
CA ASP A 217 7.46 97.13 22.20
C ASP A 217 8.00 95.68 22.26
N ASP A 218 7.97 95.03 23.42
CA ASP A 218 8.41 93.64 23.55
C ASP A 218 7.42 92.68 22.87
N ILE A 219 6.13 92.98 22.96
CA ILE A 219 5.08 92.25 22.22
C ILE A 219 5.29 92.40 20.70
N SER A 220 5.71 93.57 20.24
CA SER A 220 5.92 93.83 18.81
C SER A 220 7.14 93.07 18.26
N ARG A 221 8.23 92.97 19.05
CA ARG A 221 9.41 92.15 18.71
C ARG A 221 9.09 90.66 18.73
N LEU A 222 8.36 90.20 19.75
CA LEU A 222 7.92 88.81 19.84
C LEU A 222 7.04 88.44 18.66
N ARG A 223 6.16 89.34 18.23
CA ARG A 223 5.27 89.14 17.07
C ARG A 223 6.05 89.02 15.76
N MET A 224 7.11 89.81 15.55
CA MET A 224 7.97 89.66 14.37
C MET A 224 8.77 88.36 14.40
N SER A 225 9.31 87.96 15.55
CA SER A 225 10.02 86.67 15.70
C SER A 225 9.09 85.49 15.43
N ILE A 226 7.90 85.49 16.04
CA ILE A 226 6.88 84.45 15.83
C ILE A 226 6.43 84.40 14.38
N GLN A 227 6.31 85.54 13.69
CA GLN A 227 5.91 85.56 12.29
C GLN A 227 7.01 85.08 11.34
N GLN A 228 8.29 85.28 11.70
CA GLN A 228 9.43 84.71 10.99
C GLN A 228 9.53 83.18 11.22
N ASP A 229 9.30 82.71 12.45
CA ASP A 229 9.30 81.28 12.77
C ASP A 229 8.09 80.55 12.15
N LEU A 230 6.92 81.19 12.08
CA LEU A 230 5.74 80.69 11.36
C LEU A 230 5.98 80.57 9.85
N SER A 231 6.88 81.37 9.27
CA SER A 231 7.24 81.26 7.85
C SER A 231 8.24 80.13 7.55
N ASN A 232 8.90 79.60 8.59
CA ASN A 232 9.82 78.46 8.52
C ASN A 232 9.19 77.14 8.98
N PHE A 233 7.93 77.14 9.43
CA PHE A 233 7.23 75.89 9.71
C PHE A 233 7.06 75.11 8.40
N PRO A 234 7.44 73.81 8.36
CA PRO A 234 7.24 72.98 7.18
C PRO A 234 5.79 73.10 6.76
N ARG A 235 5.55 73.30 5.45
CA ARG A 235 4.19 73.48 4.97
C ARG A 235 3.41 72.24 5.40
N LYS A 236 2.13 72.42 5.72
CA LYS A 236 1.24 71.32 6.12
C LYS A 236 1.36 70.09 5.20
N GLU A 237 1.63 70.34 3.93
CA GLU A 237 1.88 69.35 2.88
C GLU A 237 3.15 68.50 3.11
N ASP A 238 4.23 69.07 3.66
CA ASP A 238 5.46 68.35 3.99
C ASP A 238 5.24 67.42 5.21
N LEU A 239 4.47 67.88 6.20
CA LEU A 239 4.12 67.08 7.38
C LEU A 239 3.18 65.92 7.02
N GLU A 240 2.20 66.17 6.15
CA GLU A 240 1.30 65.14 5.62
C GLU A 240 2.08 64.09 4.82
N ASN A 241 3.05 64.51 4.00
CA ASN A 241 3.95 63.60 3.29
C ASN A 241 4.83 62.75 4.22
N GLU A 242 5.31 63.31 5.34
CA GLU A 242 6.08 62.55 6.33
C GLU A 242 5.22 61.55 7.11
N MET A 243 3.99 61.94 7.44
CA MET A 243 3.01 61.03 8.06
C MET A 243 2.63 59.88 7.12
N GLU A 244 2.45 60.15 5.83
CA GLU A 244 2.13 59.12 4.84
C GLU A 244 3.30 58.14 4.64
N LYS A 245 4.55 58.63 4.60
CA LYS A 245 5.75 57.78 4.61
C LYS A 245 5.83 56.91 5.87
N SER A 246 5.49 57.46 7.02
CA SER A 246 5.49 56.73 8.30
C SER A 246 4.40 55.65 8.34
N ARG A 247 3.22 55.91 7.75
CA ARG A 247 2.16 54.91 7.58
C ARG A 247 2.60 53.77 6.68
N HIS A 248 3.20 54.08 5.53
CA HIS A 248 3.69 53.05 4.61
C HIS A 248 4.76 52.16 5.26
N LEU A 249 5.67 52.74 6.06
CA LEU A 249 6.67 51.98 6.80
C LEU A 249 6.04 51.07 7.86
N LEU A 250 4.98 51.55 8.54
CA LEU A 250 4.25 50.76 9.54
C LEU A 250 3.53 49.56 8.89
N ASP A 251 2.90 49.78 7.73
CA ASP A 251 2.23 48.71 6.97
C ASP A 251 3.24 47.66 6.46
N GLU A 252 4.43 48.09 6.02
CA GLU A 252 5.51 47.20 5.60
C GLU A 252 6.02 46.33 6.77
N ILE A 253 6.20 46.93 7.95
CA ILE A 253 6.58 46.19 9.18
C ILE A 253 5.47 45.20 9.56
N HIS A 254 4.21 45.60 9.49
CA HIS A 254 3.08 44.72 9.81
C HIS A 254 3.00 43.53 8.85
N LEU A 255 3.21 43.77 7.55
CA LEU A 255 3.22 42.72 6.54
C LEU A 255 4.37 41.73 6.76
N ARG A 256 5.56 42.24 7.11
CA ARG A 256 6.73 41.42 7.43
C ARG A 256 6.51 40.56 8.67
N ASN A 257 5.92 41.11 9.72
CA ASN A 257 5.59 40.36 10.94
C ASN A 257 4.54 39.27 10.66
N LEU A 258 3.55 39.56 9.81
CA LEU A 258 2.54 38.58 9.41
C LEU A 258 3.18 37.42 8.63
N GLN A 259 4.14 37.71 7.74
CA GLN A 259 4.87 36.69 7.01
C GLN A 259 5.73 35.84 7.95
N MET A 260 6.47 36.45 8.88
CA MET A 260 7.26 35.70 9.87
C MET A 260 6.40 34.78 10.74
N MET A 261 5.20 35.21 11.14
CA MET A 261 4.27 34.35 11.89
C MET A 261 3.80 33.16 11.06
N LYS A 262 3.50 33.34 9.77
CA LYS A 262 3.13 32.24 8.87
C LYS A 262 4.27 31.23 8.69
N ASP A 263 5.49 31.72 8.51
CA ASP A 263 6.67 30.86 8.35
C ASP A 263 6.94 30.06 9.64
N TRP A 264 6.72 30.67 10.81
CA TRP A 264 6.88 29.98 12.09
C TRP A 264 5.80 28.92 12.32
N ASP A 265 4.55 29.22 12.00
CA ASP A 265 3.45 28.24 12.05
C ASP A 265 3.71 27.04 11.13
N LEU A 266 4.26 27.28 9.94
CA LEU A 266 4.63 26.21 9.01
C LEU A 266 5.72 25.31 9.61
N SER A 267 6.77 25.90 10.18
CA SER A 267 7.87 25.16 10.80
C SER A 267 7.42 24.33 12.01
N ILE A 268 6.49 24.85 12.82
CA ILE A 268 5.92 24.10 13.96
C ILE A 268 5.11 22.91 13.47
N ARG A 269 4.26 23.07 12.43
CA ARG A 269 3.51 21.94 11.85
C ARG A 269 4.42 20.85 11.33
N GLU A 270 5.46 21.20 10.58
CA GLU A 270 6.43 20.23 10.06
C GLU A 270 7.14 19.45 11.19
N GLN A 271 7.45 20.09 12.32
CA GLN A 271 8.05 19.39 13.47
C GLN A 271 7.07 18.47 14.19
N VAL A 272 5.79 18.84 14.27
CA VAL A 272 4.74 18.01 14.85
C VAL A 272 4.47 16.79 13.97
N ASP A 273 4.38 16.99 12.65
CA ASP A 273 4.15 15.90 11.69
C ASP A 273 5.30 14.88 11.70
N ARG A 274 6.56 15.34 11.72
CA ARG A 274 7.73 14.45 11.86
C ARG A 274 7.71 13.63 13.15
N LYS A 275 7.26 14.20 14.26
CA LYS A 275 7.13 13.47 15.54
C LYS A 275 5.98 12.45 15.49
N ALA A 276 4.87 12.79 14.85
CA ALA A 276 3.75 11.87 14.67
C ALA A 276 4.11 10.68 13.76
N GLU A 277 4.90 10.92 12.71
CA GLU A 277 5.44 9.87 11.84
C GLU A 277 6.38 8.92 12.59
N ASN A 278 7.32 9.45 13.38
CA ASN A 278 8.24 8.63 14.17
C ASN A 278 7.50 7.72 15.18
N TRP A 279 6.47 8.25 15.85
CA TRP A 279 5.66 7.47 16.78
C TRP A 279 4.84 6.38 16.07
N ARG A 280 4.31 6.66 14.88
CA ARG A 280 3.64 5.65 14.03
C ARG A 280 4.60 4.54 13.61
N VAL A 281 5.84 4.87 13.27
CA VAL A 281 6.87 3.87 12.91
C VAL A 281 7.18 2.94 14.09
N GLU A 282 7.27 3.47 15.32
CA GLU A 282 7.49 2.63 16.52
C GLU A 282 6.31 1.68 16.80
N ILE A 283 5.08 2.15 16.64
CA ILE A 283 3.89 1.29 16.80
C ILE A 283 3.86 0.20 15.73
N LEU A 284 4.13 0.56 14.46
CA LEU A 284 4.16 -0.41 13.36
C LEU A 284 5.29 -1.43 13.53
N ALA A 285 6.44 -1.03 14.08
CA ALA A 285 7.54 -1.95 14.38
C ALA A 285 7.17 -2.97 15.46
N GLU A 286 6.53 -2.54 16.56
CA GLU A 286 6.10 -3.44 17.62
C GLU A 286 4.92 -4.33 17.17
N GLU A 287 4.01 -3.82 16.35
CA GLU A 287 2.96 -4.63 15.71
C GLU A 287 3.54 -5.67 14.75
N LEU A 288 4.53 -5.30 13.94
CA LEU A 288 5.20 -6.22 13.02
C LEU A 288 5.92 -7.31 13.80
N LYS A 289 6.62 -6.97 14.89
CA LYS A 289 7.27 -7.92 15.80
C LYS A 289 6.25 -8.91 16.40
N ASN A 290 5.13 -8.40 16.92
CA ASN A 290 4.06 -9.26 17.48
C ASN A 290 3.37 -10.13 16.42
N LYS A 291 3.16 -9.62 15.20
CA LYS A 291 2.58 -10.39 14.08
C LYS A 291 3.56 -11.43 13.51
N LEU A 292 4.85 -11.13 13.50
CA LEU A 292 5.92 -12.01 13.01
C LEU A 292 6.19 -13.16 13.99
N ASP A 293 6.20 -12.88 15.29
CA ASP A 293 6.47 -13.89 16.33
C ASP A 293 5.29 -14.85 16.55
N ALA A 294 4.05 -14.47 16.21
CA ALA A 294 2.86 -15.24 16.59
C ALA A 294 2.20 -16.08 15.47
N ILE A 295 2.35 -15.78 14.17
CA ILE A 295 1.34 -16.25 13.20
C ILE A 295 1.88 -16.88 11.91
N VAL A 296 3.03 -16.50 11.36
CA VAL A 296 3.32 -16.89 9.96
C VAL A 296 4.16 -18.15 9.85
N ILE A 297 5.20 -18.32 10.68
CA ILE A 297 6.13 -19.44 10.49
C ILE A 297 5.56 -20.73 11.06
N ASP A 298 5.01 -20.71 12.28
CA ASP A 298 4.50 -21.94 12.92
C ASP A 298 3.26 -22.50 12.22
N ASN A 299 2.34 -21.63 11.77
CA ASN A 299 1.16 -22.07 11.01
C ASN A 299 1.52 -22.66 9.64
N GLU A 300 2.48 -22.07 8.92
CA GLU A 300 2.93 -22.61 7.63
C GLU A 300 3.66 -23.95 7.81
N LEU A 301 4.42 -24.08 8.90
CA LEU A 301 5.17 -25.29 9.23
C LEU A 301 4.22 -26.42 9.66
N ASP A 302 3.17 -26.12 10.41
CA ASP A 302 2.14 -27.10 10.78
C ASP A 302 1.24 -27.49 9.59
N LYS A 303 0.96 -26.54 8.67
CA LYS A 303 0.31 -26.86 7.40
C LYS A 303 1.15 -27.82 6.56
N LEU A 304 2.46 -27.58 6.43
CA LEU A 304 3.38 -28.47 5.71
C LEU A 304 3.52 -29.84 6.38
N LYS A 305 3.51 -29.92 7.72
CA LYS A 305 3.45 -31.21 8.44
C LYS A 305 2.17 -31.97 8.12
N THR A 306 1.04 -31.26 8.07
CA THR A 306 -0.27 -31.86 7.77
C THR A 306 -0.32 -32.38 6.33
N GLU A 307 0.12 -31.60 5.36
CA GLU A 307 0.23 -32.02 3.95
C GLU A 307 1.15 -33.25 3.78
N SER A 308 2.28 -33.27 4.49
CA SER A 308 3.20 -34.42 4.53
C SER A 308 2.54 -35.67 5.11
N SER A 309 1.73 -35.53 6.17
CA SER A 309 1.00 -36.64 6.78
C SER A 309 -0.06 -37.22 5.83
N ILE A 310 -0.84 -36.36 5.18
CA ILE A 310 -1.86 -36.77 4.20
C ILE A 310 -1.21 -37.52 3.03
N MET A 311 -0.08 -37.02 2.54
CA MET A 311 0.66 -37.69 1.46
C MET A 311 1.17 -39.07 1.89
N LYS A 312 1.67 -39.20 3.13
CA LYS A 312 2.11 -40.47 3.69
C LYS A 312 0.97 -41.49 3.79
N GLU A 313 -0.21 -41.06 4.24
CA GLU A 313 -1.41 -41.91 4.30
C GLU A 313 -1.88 -42.37 2.92
N SER A 314 -1.86 -41.46 1.93
CA SER A 314 -2.20 -41.79 0.53
C SER A 314 -1.27 -42.86 -0.04
N ILE A 315 0.04 -42.74 0.21
CA ILE A 315 1.04 -43.74 -0.19
C ILE A 315 0.78 -45.09 0.49
N SER A 316 0.52 -45.08 1.80
CA SER A 316 0.20 -46.31 2.55
C SER A 316 -1.07 -46.99 2.04
N SER A 317 -2.11 -46.23 1.70
CA SER A 317 -3.36 -46.76 1.13
C SER A 317 -3.11 -47.43 -0.24
N ASN A 318 -2.33 -46.79 -1.11
CA ASN A 318 -2.02 -47.35 -2.43
C ASN A 318 -1.14 -48.61 -2.34
N LEU A 319 -0.19 -48.66 -1.39
CA LEU A 319 0.61 -49.86 -1.13
C LEU A 319 -0.25 -51.03 -0.64
N LEU A 320 -1.26 -50.79 0.20
CA LEU A 320 -2.19 -51.82 0.63
C LEU A 320 -3.00 -52.38 -0.54
N LYS A 321 -3.55 -51.52 -1.41
CA LYS A 321 -4.27 -51.94 -2.63
C LYS A 321 -3.38 -52.77 -3.57
N PHE A 322 -2.11 -52.39 -3.69
CA PHE A 322 -1.13 -53.16 -4.46
C PHE A 322 -0.92 -54.56 -3.87
N GLU A 323 -0.76 -54.65 -2.54
CA GLU A 323 -0.57 -55.93 -1.84
C GLU A 323 -1.79 -56.85 -2.00
N GLU A 324 -3.01 -56.30 -1.92
CA GLU A 324 -4.26 -57.05 -2.16
C GLU A 324 -4.35 -57.58 -3.60
N LYS A 325 -4.05 -56.74 -4.59
CA LYS A 325 -4.06 -57.16 -6.00
C LYS A 325 -3.00 -58.22 -6.28
N TYR A 326 -1.81 -58.10 -5.69
CA TYR A 326 -0.76 -59.12 -5.79
C TYR A 326 -1.19 -60.45 -5.17
N LYS A 327 -1.84 -60.43 -4.01
CA LYS A 327 -2.41 -61.63 -3.38
C LYS A 327 -3.46 -62.29 -4.28
N SER A 328 -4.35 -61.51 -4.90
CA SER A 328 -5.35 -62.02 -5.84
C SER A 328 -4.72 -62.72 -7.06
N LEU A 329 -3.77 -62.06 -7.71
CA LEU A 329 -3.05 -62.62 -8.87
C LEU A 329 -2.28 -63.90 -8.51
N LYS A 330 -1.70 -63.95 -7.30
CA LYS A 330 -1.01 -65.15 -6.81
C LYS A 330 -1.96 -66.33 -6.64
N ILE A 331 -3.16 -66.10 -6.09
CA ILE A 331 -4.19 -67.13 -5.95
C ILE A 331 -4.63 -67.65 -7.33
N GLU A 332 -4.86 -66.76 -8.31
CA GLU A 332 -5.23 -67.17 -9.67
C GLU A 332 -4.14 -68.01 -10.33
N MET A 333 -2.87 -67.62 -10.15
CA MET A 333 -1.72 -68.37 -10.64
C MET A 333 -1.63 -69.77 -10.00
N ASP A 334 -1.89 -69.88 -8.70
CA ASP A 334 -1.92 -71.16 -8.00
C ASP A 334 -3.07 -72.06 -8.50
N ILE A 335 -4.27 -71.50 -8.74
CA ILE A 335 -5.42 -72.22 -9.32
C ILE A 335 -5.08 -72.74 -10.73
N LEU A 336 -4.45 -71.92 -11.57
CA LEU A 336 -4.04 -72.33 -12.91
C LEU A 336 -3.00 -73.45 -12.85
N SER A 337 -2.02 -73.33 -11.95
CA SER A 337 -1.01 -74.38 -11.73
C SER A 337 -1.65 -75.72 -11.33
N GLN A 338 -2.66 -75.70 -10.45
CA GLN A 338 -3.43 -76.89 -10.07
C GLN A 338 -4.22 -77.47 -11.25
N LYS A 339 -4.85 -76.64 -12.07
CA LYS A 339 -5.56 -77.11 -13.28
C LYS A 339 -4.60 -77.77 -14.27
N CYS A 340 -3.41 -77.19 -14.46
CA CYS A 340 -2.38 -77.77 -15.32
C CYS A 340 -1.87 -79.11 -14.80
N SER A 341 -1.66 -79.26 -13.49
CA SER A 341 -1.22 -80.53 -12.91
C SER A 341 -2.32 -81.61 -13.01
N PHE A 342 -3.58 -81.24 -12.82
CA PHE A 342 -4.72 -82.14 -13.00
C PHE A 342 -4.80 -82.68 -14.43
N VAL A 343 -4.72 -81.81 -15.44
CA VAL A 343 -4.71 -82.22 -16.85
C VAL A 343 -3.49 -83.10 -17.16
N SER A 344 -2.32 -82.76 -16.62
CA SER A 344 -1.12 -83.58 -16.77
C SER A 344 -1.30 -85.00 -16.19
N ASN A 345 -1.98 -85.12 -15.04
CA ASN A 345 -2.27 -86.41 -14.42
C ASN A 345 -3.28 -87.23 -15.23
N GLN A 346 -4.38 -86.63 -15.69
CA GLN A 346 -5.37 -87.32 -16.55
C GLN A 346 -4.74 -87.86 -17.83
N ILE A 347 -3.79 -87.15 -18.41
CA ILE A 347 -3.06 -87.62 -19.59
C ILE A 347 -2.17 -88.80 -19.24
N GLY A 348 -1.50 -88.78 -18.09
CA GLY A 348 -0.73 -89.91 -17.58
C GLY A 348 -1.59 -91.15 -17.38
N GLU A 349 -2.79 -91.00 -16.83
CA GLU A 349 -3.77 -92.09 -16.67
C GLU A 349 -4.21 -92.67 -18.01
N ILE A 350 -4.58 -91.82 -18.98
CA ILE A 350 -4.94 -92.26 -20.34
C ILE A 350 -3.76 -92.96 -21.03
N GLU A 351 -2.52 -92.48 -20.84
CA GLU A 351 -1.32 -93.14 -21.36
C GLU A 351 -1.14 -94.54 -20.75
N ASN A 352 -1.34 -94.68 -19.44
CA ASN A 352 -1.22 -95.95 -18.72
C ASN A 352 -2.33 -96.95 -19.12
N GLU A 353 -3.59 -96.51 -19.20
CA GLU A 353 -4.71 -97.35 -19.66
C GLU A 353 -4.47 -97.88 -21.07
N ARG A 354 -3.91 -97.05 -21.96
CA ARG A 354 -3.64 -97.41 -23.36
C ARG A 354 -2.43 -98.35 -23.50
N ILE A 355 -1.43 -98.23 -22.63
CA ILE A 355 -0.30 -99.17 -22.54
C ILE A 355 -0.82 -100.53 -22.05
N ASN A 356 -1.63 -100.55 -20.99
CA ASN A 356 -2.18 -101.77 -20.41
C ASN A 356 -3.12 -102.52 -21.38
N SER A 357 -3.96 -101.79 -22.13
CA SER A 357 -4.84 -102.39 -23.15
C SER A 357 -4.08 -102.85 -24.41
N SER A 358 -2.89 -102.30 -24.70
CA SER A 358 -2.02 -102.74 -25.81
C SER A 358 -1.18 -103.97 -25.45
N GLN A 359 -1.03 -104.30 -24.16
CA GLN A 359 -0.34 -105.52 -23.70
C GLN A 359 -1.28 -106.73 -23.52
N GLN A 360 -2.60 -106.56 -23.60
CA GLN A 360 -3.57 -107.61 -23.32
C GLN A 360 -4.13 -108.41 -24.50
N ASN A 361 -3.67 -108.26 -25.75
CA ASN A 361 -4.09 -109.19 -26.80
C ASN A 361 -3.14 -109.30 -28.00
N PRO A 362 -2.22 -110.29 -28.00
CA PRO A 362 -1.45 -110.65 -29.19
C PRO A 362 -1.89 -112.01 -29.76
N ASN A 363 -3.20 -112.32 -29.85
CA ASN A 363 -3.67 -113.46 -30.63
C ASN A 363 -5.18 -113.39 -30.93
N THR A 364 -5.54 -112.99 -32.15
CA THR A 364 -6.46 -113.76 -33.03
C THR A 364 -6.58 -113.07 -34.38
N SER A 365 -6.16 -113.82 -35.39
CA SER A 365 -6.29 -113.61 -36.82
C SER A 365 -7.76 -113.63 -37.28
N LEU A 366 -8.15 -112.73 -38.19
CA LEU A 366 -8.88 -113.09 -39.41
C LEU A 366 -8.96 -111.93 -40.41
N LYS A 367 -8.54 -112.26 -41.63
CA LYS A 367 -8.51 -111.47 -42.84
C LYS A 367 -9.94 -111.26 -43.36
N ASN A 368 -10.29 -110.05 -43.79
CA ASN A 368 -10.68 -109.72 -45.17
C ASN A 368 -11.49 -108.42 -45.25
N ASN A 369 -11.11 -107.63 -46.26
CA ASN A 369 -11.89 -106.59 -46.96
C ASN A 369 -12.39 -105.38 -46.15
N GLY A 370 -11.71 -104.27 -46.38
CA GLY A 370 -12.16 -102.94 -45.98
C GLY A 370 -11.03 -101.92 -46.08
N LYS A 371 -10.53 -101.69 -47.30
CA LYS A 371 -9.79 -100.46 -47.61
C LYS A 371 -10.77 -99.29 -47.41
N ASN A 372 -10.54 -98.48 -46.39
CA ASN A 372 -10.46 -97.02 -46.46
C ASN A 372 -10.44 -96.44 -45.04
N ASP A 373 -9.54 -95.49 -44.83
CA ASP A 373 -9.49 -94.55 -43.71
C ASP A 373 -9.24 -95.08 -42.30
N ARG A 374 -8.12 -95.79 -42.12
CA ARG A 374 -7.33 -95.66 -40.88
C ARG A 374 -6.05 -94.89 -41.15
N ASN A 375 -6.22 -93.59 -41.41
CA ASN A 375 -5.16 -92.62 -41.13
C ASN A 375 -4.91 -92.68 -39.63
N GLY A 376 -3.90 -93.48 -39.24
CA GLY A 376 -3.40 -93.49 -37.89
C GLY A 376 -3.07 -92.07 -37.47
N LEU A 377 -3.82 -91.54 -36.50
CA LEU A 377 -3.29 -90.50 -35.64
C LEU A 377 -2.09 -91.11 -34.93
N ASN A 378 -0.93 -90.95 -35.57
CA ASN A 378 0.36 -91.34 -35.07
C ASN A 378 0.47 -90.78 -33.63
N LYS A 379 0.66 -91.68 -32.66
CA LYS A 379 0.69 -91.38 -31.21
C LYS A 379 1.64 -90.24 -30.89
N ASP A 380 2.77 -90.19 -31.60
CA ASP A 380 3.75 -89.10 -31.49
C ASP A 380 3.21 -87.76 -32.01
N LYS A 381 2.31 -87.79 -32.99
CA LYS A 381 1.70 -86.58 -33.55
C LYS A 381 0.68 -85.98 -32.57
N VAL A 382 -0.11 -86.80 -31.88
CA VAL A 382 -1.03 -86.32 -30.82
C VAL A 382 -0.24 -85.80 -29.62
N LYS A 383 0.77 -86.54 -29.14
CA LYS A 383 1.61 -86.09 -28.02
C LYS A 383 2.39 -84.82 -28.36
N LYS A 384 2.90 -84.68 -29.59
CA LYS A 384 3.53 -83.45 -30.09
C LYS A 384 2.55 -82.30 -30.24
N LEU A 385 1.33 -82.54 -30.75
CA LEU A 385 0.31 -81.49 -30.86
C LEU A 385 -0.17 -81.03 -29.49
N PHE A 386 -0.33 -81.94 -28.53
CA PHE A 386 -0.75 -81.59 -27.17
C PHE A 386 0.35 -80.86 -26.41
N THR A 387 1.60 -81.34 -26.45
CA THR A 387 2.74 -80.64 -25.84
C THR A 387 3.03 -79.30 -26.51
N LYS A 388 2.74 -79.16 -27.80
CA LYS A 388 2.78 -77.89 -28.51
C LYS A 388 1.67 -76.97 -28.03
N TRP A 389 0.42 -77.44 -27.98
CA TRP A 389 -0.73 -76.66 -27.51
C TRP A 389 -0.59 -76.23 -26.05
N THR A 390 -0.13 -77.10 -25.13
CA THR A 390 0.11 -76.70 -23.75
C THR A 390 1.25 -75.70 -23.62
N LYS A 391 2.31 -75.82 -24.42
CA LYS A 391 3.37 -74.81 -24.47
C LYS A 391 2.87 -73.49 -25.05
N GLU A 392 2.01 -73.51 -26.07
CA GLU A 392 1.39 -72.32 -26.66
C GLU A 392 0.45 -71.66 -25.66
N VAL A 393 -0.48 -72.39 -25.05
CA VAL A 393 -1.40 -71.83 -24.04
C VAL A 393 -0.66 -71.33 -22.80
N LEU A 394 0.37 -72.04 -22.32
CA LEU A 394 1.20 -71.55 -21.20
C LEU A 394 2.05 -70.35 -21.59
N SER A 395 2.53 -70.29 -22.84
CA SER A 395 3.23 -69.13 -23.40
C SER A 395 2.30 -67.92 -23.46
N ASP A 396 1.09 -68.11 -23.97
CA ASP A 396 0.10 -67.05 -24.17
C ASP A 396 -0.36 -66.50 -22.82
N ILE A 397 -0.77 -67.37 -21.89
CA ILE A 397 -1.14 -66.98 -20.51
C ILE A 397 0.04 -66.30 -19.79
N LYS A 398 1.26 -66.82 -19.94
CA LYS A 398 2.44 -66.19 -19.33
C LYS A 398 2.71 -64.83 -19.96
N SER A 399 2.56 -64.68 -21.27
CA SER A 399 2.79 -63.41 -21.95
C SER A 399 1.72 -62.39 -21.61
N GLU A 400 0.43 -62.76 -21.55
CA GLU A 400 -0.69 -61.89 -21.21
C GLU A 400 -0.57 -61.40 -19.75
N ASN A 401 -0.42 -62.32 -18.80
CA ASN A 401 -0.21 -61.96 -17.39
C ASN A 401 1.07 -61.16 -17.17
N GLN A 402 2.16 -61.48 -17.88
CA GLN A 402 3.40 -60.70 -17.79
C GLN A 402 3.20 -59.28 -18.32
N THR A 403 2.40 -59.11 -19.37
CA THR A 403 2.10 -57.80 -19.95
C THR A 403 1.25 -56.98 -18.98
N ASP A 404 0.23 -57.59 -18.36
CA ASP A 404 -0.61 -56.92 -17.36
C ASP A 404 0.16 -56.54 -16.10
N ILE A 405 1.04 -57.44 -15.62
CA ILE A 405 1.94 -57.15 -14.50
C ILE A 405 2.90 -56.01 -14.87
N ASN A 406 3.49 -56.04 -16.06
CA ASN A 406 4.42 -54.99 -16.51
C ASN A 406 3.71 -53.64 -16.67
N ASN A 407 2.50 -53.62 -17.24
CA ASN A 407 1.69 -52.41 -17.39
C ASN A 407 1.30 -51.83 -16.02
N PHE A 408 0.93 -52.69 -15.07
CA PHE A 408 0.61 -52.26 -13.72
C PHE A 408 1.84 -51.75 -12.96
N LEU A 409 3.00 -52.42 -13.10
CA LEU A 409 4.27 -51.97 -12.53
C LEU A 409 4.73 -50.64 -13.15
N ALA A 410 4.57 -50.47 -14.46
CA ALA A 410 4.86 -49.21 -15.14
C ALA A 410 3.99 -48.07 -14.59
N LYS A 411 2.66 -48.28 -14.53
CA LYS A 411 1.74 -47.29 -13.95
C LYS A 411 2.08 -46.95 -12.49
N THR A 412 2.40 -47.96 -11.68
CA THR A 412 2.77 -47.76 -10.27
C THR A 412 4.10 -47.00 -10.16
N ASN A 413 5.08 -47.27 -11.03
CA ASN A 413 6.34 -46.54 -11.06
C ASN A 413 6.16 -45.09 -11.49
N ASP A 414 5.25 -44.81 -12.42
CA ASP A 414 4.91 -43.45 -12.83
C ASP A 414 4.26 -42.68 -11.66
N GLU A 415 3.31 -43.29 -10.94
CA GLU A 415 2.71 -42.71 -9.74
C GLU A 415 3.75 -42.45 -8.62
N ILE A 416 4.66 -43.40 -8.39
CA ILE A 416 5.78 -43.24 -7.43
C ILE A 416 6.72 -42.11 -7.88
N SER A 417 6.97 -41.97 -9.19
CA SER A 417 7.81 -40.90 -9.74
C SER A 417 7.21 -39.52 -9.48
N ILE A 418 5.90 -39.37 -9.71
CA ILE A 418 5.15 -38.15 -9.42
C ILE A 418 5.25 -37.80 -7.93
N LEU A 419 4.99 -38.77 -7.05
CA LEU A 419 5.09 -38.58 -5.60
C LEU A 419 6.50 -38.20 -5.15
N ARG A 420 7.55 -38.81 -5.70
CA ARG A 420 8.95 -38.43 -5.43
C ARG A 420 9.24 -37.00 -5.86
N GLN A 421 8.70 -36.57 -7.00
CA GLN A 421 8.85 -35.20 -7.48
C GLN A 421 8.17 -34.20 -6.54
N GLU A 422 6.97 -34.50 -6.06
CA GLU A 422 6.24 -33.65 -5.10
C GLU A 422 6.92 -33.58 -3.74
N LEU A 423 7.38 -34.71 -3.20
CA LEU A 423 8.21 -34.74 -1.99
C LEU A 423 9.49 -33.92 -2.14
N GLY A 424 10.11 -33.95 -3.33
CA GLY A 424 11.26 -33.10 -3.64
C GLY A 424 10.93 -31.60 -3.65
N LYS A 425 9.73 -31.21 -4.10
CA LYS A 425 9.26 -29.82 -4.04
C LYS A 425 9.01 -29.38 -2.61
N ILE A 426 8.38 -30.23 -1.79
CA ILE A 426 8.12 -29.96 -0.37
C ILE A 426 9.44 -29.84 0.40
N GLY A 427 10.39 -30.77 0.19
CA GLY A 427 11.71 -30.71 0.84
C GLY A 427 12.49 -29.42 0.50
N LYS A 428 12.42 -28.95 -0.74
CA LYS A 428 13.01 -27.65 -1.13
C LYS A 428 12.33 -26.46 -0.44
N ARG A 429 11.01 -26.50 -0.24
CA ARG A 429 10.27 -25.47 0.50
C ARG A 429 10.66 -25.45 1.99
N ILE A 430 10.73 -26.63 2.63
CA ILE A 430 11.18 -26.77 4.01
C ILE A 430 12.61 -26.23 4.19
N HIS A 431 13.52 -26.57 3.26
CA HIS A 431 14.90 -26.07 3.33
C HIS A 431 15.00 -24.54 3.20
N LYS A 432 14.19 -23.94 2.31
CA LYS A 432 14.11 -22.47 2.19
C LYS A 432 13.58 -21.81 3.45
N LEU A 433 12.52 -22.36 4.05
CA LEU A 433 11.96 -21.86 5.31
C LEU A 433 12.94 -22.00 6.47
N SER A 434 13.66 -23.13 6.56
CA SER A 434 14.71 -23.32 7.56
C SER A 434 15.83 -22.29 7.43
N LYS A 435 16.28 -22.00 6.20
CA LYS A 435 17.31 -20.98 5.96
C LYS A 435 16.81 -19.56 6.28
N PHE A 436 15.55 -19.28 5.99
CA PHE A 436 14.92 -18.01 6.35
C PHE A 436 14.81 -17.85 7.87
N HIS A 437 14.44 -18.91 8.59
CA HIS A 437 14.41 -18.93 10.06
C HIS A 437 15.80 -18.72 10.66
N GLU A 438 16.84 -19.35 10.08
CA GLU A 438 18.23 -19.16 10.51
C GLU A 438 18.70 -17.71 10.28
N ASN A 439 18.38 -17.11 9.13
CA ASN A 439 18.65 -15.69 8.86
C ASN A 439 17.90 -14.76 9.84
N ILE A 440 16.63 -15.05 10.15
CA ILE A 440 15.86 -14.29 11.14
C ILE A 440 16.51 -14.41 12.52
N LYS A 441 16.99 -15.60 12.89
CA LYS A 441 17.68 -15.83 14.15
C LYS A 441 19.00 -15.07 14.22
N ASP A 442 19.74 -14.97 13.12
CA ASP A 442 20.96 -14.15 13.02
C ASP A 442 20.65 -12.65 13.07
N ILE A 443 19.54 -12.21 12.47
CA ILE A 443 19.05 -10.83 12.60
C ILE A 443 18.69 -10.55 14.07
N TYR A 444 17.92 -11.42 14.73
CA TYR A 444 17.59 -11.25 16.14
C TYR A 444 18.82 -11.32 17.05
N LYS A 445 19.78 -12.18 16.74
CA LYS A 445 21.05 -12.25 17.46
C LYS A 445 21.86 -10.97 17.28
N SER A 446 21.94 -10.43 16.06
CA SER A 446 22.62 -9.15 15.80
C SER A 446 21.86 -7.93 16.32
N LEU A 447 20.53 -8.02 16.50
CA LEU A 447 19.71 -7.01 17.18
C LEU A 447 19.90 -7.08 18.69
N ALA A 448 19.99 -8.28 19.27
CA ALA A 448 20.22 -8.51 20.70
C ALA A 448 21.68 -8.23 21.11
N GLU A 449 22.65 -8.45 20.22
CA GLU A 449 24.06 -8.10 20.40
C GLU A 449 24.31 -6.60 20.15
N LYS A 450 23.34 -5.87 19.57
CA LYS A 450 23.35 -4.41 19.56
C LYS A 450 22.65 -3.88 20.81
N VAL A 451 23.49 -3.50 21.77
CA VAL A 451 23.19 -2.92 23.08
C VAL A 451 23.15 -3.94 24.22
N SER A 452 24.31 -4.52 24.51
CA SER A 452 24.78 -4.59 25.91
C SER A 452 26.03 -3.72 26.05
N ALA A 453 26.03 -2.81 27.03
CA ALA A 453 27.20 -1.98 27.35
C ALA A 453 28.42 -2.82 27.80
N ALA A 454 28.21 -4.10 28.11
CA ALA A 454 29.26 -5.04 28.52
C ALA A 454 30.06 -5.59 27.33
N ASP A 455 29.46 -5.74 26.14
CA ASP A 455 30.18 -6.25 24.96
C ASP A 455 31.14 -5.21 24.36
N LEU A 456 30.90 -3.92 24.61
CA LEU A 456 31.82 -2.84 24.22
C LEU A 456 33.07 -2.80 25.12
N GLU A 457 32.94 -3.23 26.38
CA GLU A 457 34.06 -3.40 27.34
C GLU A 457 34.82 -4.72 27.12
N GLN A 458 34.14 -5.77 26.66
CA GLN A 458 34.76 -7.06 26.36
C GLN A 458 35.50 -7.08 25.00
N ILE A 459 34.99 -6.39 23.97
CA ILE A 459 35.68 -6.26 22.67
C ILE A 459 36.97 -5.44 22.79
N LEU A 460 37.07 -4.51 23.74
CA LEU A 460 38.31 -3.77 24.03
C LEU A 460 39.37 -4.61 24.77
N SER A 461 39.00 -5.74 25.39
CA SER A 461 39.92 -6.52 26.23
C SER A 461 40.40 -7.85 25.64
N THR A 462 39.78 -8.40 24.57
CA THR A 462 40.11 -9.77 24.10
C THR A 462 40.41 -9.96 22.61
N LYS A 463 41.10 -9.02 21.94
CA LYS A 463 41.77 -9.31 20.66
C LYS A 463 43.20 -8.75 20.58
N THR A 464 44.11 -9.39 21.31
CA THR A 464 45.55 -9.36 21.02
C THR A 464 46.03 -10.79 20.78
N ASP A 465 46.04 -11.20 19.51
CA ASP A 465 46.60 -12.48 19.10
C ASP A 465 48.05 -12.29 18.62
N LEU A 466 48.98 -12.93 19.33
CA LEU A 466 50.43 -12.69 19.37
C LEU A 466 51.20 -13.12 18.10
N LYS A 467 50.52 -13.51 17.02
CA LYS A 467 51.15 -13.86 15.73
C LYS A 467 51.01 -12.78 14.65
N TYR A 468 50.11 -11.80 14.82
CA TYR A 468 50.03 -10.62 13.94
C TYR A 468 51.08 -9.54 14.32
N LEU A 469 51.60 -9.61 15.56
CA LEU A 469 52.64 -8.72 16.08
C LEU A 469 54.02 -8.90 15.40
N ALA A 470 54.33 -10.08 14.86
CA ALA A 470 55.61 -10.30 14.17
C ALA A 470 55.69 -9.60 12.81
N GLN A 471 54.54 -9.34 12.16
CA GLN A 471 54.49 -8.65 10.87
C GLN A 471 54.40 -7.11 11.03
N ILE A 472 53.95 -6.62 12.20
CA ILE A 472 53.94 -5.20 12.55
C ILE A 472 55.34 -4.69 12.96
N VAL A 473 56.24 -5.57 13.41
CA VAL A 473 57.64 -5.21 13.70
C VAL A 473 58.40 -4.73 12.45
N SER A 474 57.96 -5.09 11.24
CA SER A 474 58.52 -4.54 9.99
C SER A 474 58.03 -3.11 9.66
N ASN A 475 56.98 -2.61 10.33
CA ASN A 475 56.43 -1.25 10.15
C ASN A 475 56.73 -0.30 11.33
N GLN A 476 57.62 -0.71 12.24
CA GLN A 476 57.93 0.01 13.49
C GLN A 476 58.60 1.39 13.25
N GLU A 477 59.13 1.62 12.06
CA GLU A 477 59.79 2.89 11.69
C GLU A 477 58.79 3.98 11.24
N GLU A 478 57.66 3.60 10.62
CA GLU A 478 56.57 4.53 10.27
C GLU A 478 55.69 4.89 11.48
N ILE A 479 55.56 3.95 12.42
CA ILE A 479 54.80 4.15 13.66
C ILE A 479 55.57 5.12 14.59
N SER A 480 56.90 5.06 14.66
CA SER A 480 57.70 6.02 15.45
C SER A 480 57.54 7.48 14.98
N LYS A 481 57.47 7.73 13.66
CA LYS A 481 57.20 9.08 13.11
C LYS A 481 55.78 9.56 13.37
N SER A 482 54.83 8.64 13.48
CA SER A 482 53.42 8.94 13.77
C SER A 482 53.20 9.20 15.26
N ILE A 483 53.92 8.49 16.13
CA ILE A 483 53.94 8.71 17.59
C ILE A 483 54.54 10.08 17.93
N GLU A 484 55.59 10.52 17.23
CA GLU A 484 56.19 11.85 17.44
C GLU A 484 55.25 12.99 17.02
N LYS A 485 54.43 12.79 15.98
CA LYS A 485 53.35 13.71 15.59
C LYS A 485 52.19 13.71 16.59
N ILE A 486 51.84 12.55 17.13
CA ILE A 486 50.78 12.41 18.14
C ILE A 486 51.21 13.05 19.47
N HIS A 487 52.48 12.93 19.88
CA HIS A 487 53.02 13.64 21.05
C HIS A 487 52.96 15.16 20.88
N LYS A 488 53.33 15.69 19.70
CA LYS A 488 53.18 17.13 19.42
C LYS A 488 51.72 17.61 19.40
N ILE A 489 50.77 16.76 19.03
CA ILE A 489 49.33 17.08 19.04
C ILE A 489 48.76 16.96 20.46
N LEU A 490 49.22 16.01 21.27
CA LEU A 490 48.83 15.84 22.67
C LEU A 490 49.36 16.98 23.54
N ASP A 491 50.63 17.39 23.36
CA ASP A 491 51.21 18.54 24.07
C ASP A 491 50.53 19.87 23.66
N ALA A 492 49.96 19.95 22.45
CA ALA A 492 49.19 21.10 21.99
C ALA A 492 47.70 21.07 22.37
N LYS A 493 47.13 19.91 22.72
CA LYS A 493 45.71 19.75 23.12
C LYS A 493 45.49 19.64 24.62
N CYS A 494 46.51 19.27 25.39
CA CYS A 494 46.50 19.31 26.85
C CYS A 494 47.11 20.62 27.36
N ASP A 495 46.59 21.77 26.90
CA ASP A 495 46.75 22.99 27.66
C ASP A 495 46.01 22.78 29.00
N SER A 496 46.74 22.86 30.12
CA SER A 496 46.19 22.81 31.48
C SER A 496 44.97 23.72 31.63
N LYS A 497 44.94 24.83 30.89
CA LYS A 497 43.85 25.81 30.87
C LYS A 497 42.59 25.30 30.15
N SER A 498 42.74 24.47 29.12
CA SER A 498 41.62 23.80 28.44
C SER A 498 40.97 22.77 29.36
N PHE A 499 41.77 22.01 30.11
CA PHE A 499 41.27 21.05 31.08
C PHE A 499 40.57 21.73 32.27
N GLU A 500 41.15 22.82 32.78
CA GLU A 500 40.56 23.62 33.85
C GLU A 500 39.25 24.29 33.41
N ASN A 501 39.16 24.79 32.17
CA ASN A 501 37.90 25.27 31.60
C ASN A 501 36.85 24.16 31.50
N HIS A 502 37.26 22.93 31.15
CA HIS A 502 36.33 21.81 31.06
C HIS A 502 35.83 21.36 32.44
N LEU A 503 36.69 21.41 33.46
CA LEU A 503 36.36 21.20 34.86
C LEU A 503 35.34 22.23 35.35
N ASN A 504 35.60 23.52 35.10
CA ASN A 504 34.68 24.60 35.45
C ASN A 504 33.33 24.45 34.73
N THR A 505 33.34 24.05 33.45
CA THR A 505 32.10 23.78 32.69
C THR A 505 31.31 22.60 33.28
N CYS A 506 32.01 21.55 33.75
CA CYS A 506 31.37 20.43 34.43
C CYS A 506 30.80 20.83 35.80
N GLU A 507 31.48 21.70 36.52
CA GLU A 507 31.01 22.25 37.80
C GLU A 507 29.77 23.12 37.59
N ASP A 508 29.79 24.00 36.58
CA ASP A 508 28.63 24.81 36.17
C ASP A 508 27.44 23.93 35.76
N LEU A 509 27.67 22.84 35.01
CA LEU A 509 26.62 21.89 34.63
C LEU A 509 26.08 21.11 35.83
N MET A 510 26.92 20.74 36.79
CA MET A 510 26.47 20.11 38.04
C MET A 510 25.63 21.06 38.89
N ASP A 511 26.00 22.34 38.95
CA ASP A 511 25.21 23.37 39.62
C ASP A 511 23.88 23.65 38.91
N LEU A 512 23.87 23.62 37.57
CA LEU A 512 22.65 23.72 36.77
C LEU A 512 21.74 22.51 37.00
N MET A 513 22.30 21.30 37.03
CA MET A 513 21.57 20.08 37.37
C MET A 513 21.02 20.11 38.79
N ASN A 514 21.77 20.63 39.77
CA ASN A 514 21.29 20.78 41.15
C ASN A 514 20.13 21.79 41.23
N LYS A 515 20.21 22.91 40.50
CA LYS A 515 19.10 23.86 40.37
C LYS A 515 17.88 23.20 39.72
N ASP A 516 18.06 22.43 38.66
CA ASP A 516 16.99 21.67 38.00
C ASP A 516 16.40 20.59 38.91
N LEU A 517 17.20 19.93 39.74
CA LEU A 517 16.74 18.95 40.73
C LEU A 517 15.89 19.61 41.83
N ILE A 518 16.23 20.84 42.22
CA ILE A 518 15.44 21.63 43.17
C ILE A 518 14.15 22.18 42.53
N LEU A 519 14.17 22.46 41.22
CA LEU A 519 13.01 22.93 40.45
C LEU A 519 12.10 21.79 39.95
N LYS A 520 12.61 20.55 39.88
CA LYS A 520 11.78 19.37 39.61
C LYS A 520 10.81 19.19 40.77
N ALA A 521 9.52 19.27 40.43
CA ALA A 521 8.37 19.22 41.32
C ALA A 521 8.64 18.38 42.58
N ASN A 522 8.63 19.04 43.74
CA ASN A 522 8.70 18.36 45.02
C ASN A 522 7.53 17.36 45.07
N VAL A 523 7.70 16.23 45.76
CA VAL A 523 6.61 15.28 46.06
C VAL A 523 5.34 16.01 46.53
N LYS A 524 5.50 17.14 47.23
CA LYS A 524 4.41 18.03 47.63
C LYS A 524 3.66 18.66 46.43
N ASP A 525 4.36 19.12 45.41
CA ASP A 525 3.79 19.70 44.19
C ASP A 525 3.03 18.65 43.38
N VAL A 526 3.62 17.44 43.27
CA VAL A 526 2.98 16.27 42.66
C VAL A 526 1.73 15.86 43.43
N LEU A 527 1.74 15.93 44.76
CA LEU A 527 0.56 15.66 45.60
C LEU A 527 -0.51 16.76 45.48
N THR A 528 -0.16 18.03 45.29
CA THR A 528 -1.15 19.08 44.94
C THR A 528 -1.74 18.88 43.55
N LEU A 529 -0.94 18.47 42.56
CA LEU A 529 -1.43 18.13 41.20
C LEU A 529 -2.34 16.89 41.21
N LEU A 530 -2.05 15.90 42.06
CA LEU A 530 -2.92 14.76 42.34
C LEU A 530 -4.15 15.14 43.17
N GLY A 531 -4.07 16.19 43.98
CA GLY A 531 -5.19 16.78 44.72
C GLY A 531 -6.14 17.58 43.82
N THR A 532 -5.62 18.16 42.74
CA THR A 532 -6.40 18.71 41.61
C THR A 532 -6.82 17.62 40.61
N LYS A 533 -7.02 16.38 41.09
CA LYS A 533 -7.79 15.38 40.32
C LYS A 533 -9.05 16.07 39.83
N THR A 534 -9.22 16.06 38.52
CA THR A 534 -10.33 16.66 37.78
C THR A 534 -11.62 16.50 38.58
N ASN A 535 -12.22 17.63 38.97
CA ASN A 535 -13.50 17.62 39.66
C ASN A 535 -14.45 16.78 38.82
N GLU A 536 -15.20 15.88 39.45
CA GLU A 536 -16.18 15.03 38.76
C GLU A 536 -17.16 15.88 37.93
N GLU A 537 -17.39 17.12 38.36
CA GLU A 537 -18.17 18.12 37.63
C GLU A 537 -17.51 18.55 36.31
N ASP A 538 -16.20 18.80 36.27
CA ASP A 538 -15.49 19.19 35.05
C ASP A 538 -15.54 18.06 34.02
N PHE A 539 -15.39 16.81 34.47
CA PHE A 539 -15.50 15.65 33.60
C PHE A 539 -16.93 15.46 33.06
N LYS A 540 -17.95 15.68 33.89
CA LYS A 540 -19.36 15.68 33.45
C LYS A 540 -19.64 16.79 32.44
N LEU A 541 -19.05 17.97 32.63
CA LEU A 541 -19.23 19.11 31.74
C LEU A 541 -18.58 18.85 30.38
N GLU A 542 -17.40 18.24 30.36
CA GLU A 542 -16.73 17.89 29.10
C GLU A 542 -17.43 16.72 28.37
N ILE A 543 -17.95 15.73 29.09
CA ILE A 543 -18.83 14.71 28.51
C ILE A 543 -20.10 15.33 27.91
N ALA A 544 -20.70 16.31 28.60
CA ALA A 544 -21.89 16.98 28.08
C ALA A 544 -21.59 17.79 26.82
N LYS A 545 -20.42 18.44 26.72
CA LYS A 545 -19.96 19.08 25.49
C LYS A 545 -19.76 18.07 24.37
N ILE A 546 -19.06 16.96 24.64
CA ILE A 546 -18.84 15.90 23.64
C ILE A 546 -20.17 15.33 23.16
N LYS A 547 -21.12 15.06 24.06
CA LYS A 547 -22.47 14.61 23.68
C LYS A 547 -23.19 15.62 22.81
N LYS A 548 -23.13 16.91 23.15
CA LYS A 548 -23.74 17.99 22.36
C LYS A 548 -23.08 18.14 20.99
N GLU A 549 -21.77 17.98 20.90
CA GLU A 549 -21.04 17.96 19.63
C GLU A 549 -21.38 16.72 18.81
N LEU A 550 -21.54 15.55 19.45
CA LEU A 550 -21.98 14.32 18.79
C LEU A 550 -23.42 14.41 18.27
N GLU A 551 -24.31 15.05 19.04
CA GLU A 551 -25.70 15.33 18.63
C GLU A 551 -25.75 16.34 17.48
N ASN A 552 -24.75 17.21 17.37
CA ASN A 552 -24.58 18.14 16.25
C ASN A 552 -23.83 17.51 15.06
N MET A 553 -23.22 16.33 15.21
CA MET A 553 -22.62 15.62 14.08
C MET A 553 -23.73 14.98 13.26
N VAL A 554 -23.92 15.53 12.06
CA VAL A 554 -24.81 15.11 10.96
C VAL A 554 -25.95 14.22 11.41
N VAL A 555 -27.13 14.82 11.57
CA VAL A 555 -28.37 14.09 11.81
C VAL A 555 -28.48 12.99 10.76
N LEU A 556 -28.64 11.74 11.21
CA LEU A 556 -28.69 10.56 10.33
C LEU A 556 -29.68 10.75 9.17
N GLU A 557 -30.75 11.50 9.40
CA GLU A 557 -31.73 11.91 8.40
C GLU A 557 -31.13 12.78 7.29
N GLU A 558 -30.32 13.78 7.61
CA GLU A 558 -29.62 14.63 6.63
C GLU A 558 -28.58 13.83 5.83
N PHE A 559 -27.86 12.92 6.48
CA PHE A 559 -26.95 12.01 5.77
C PHE A 559 -27.71 11.13 4.76
N ASN A 560 -28.83 10.54 5.17
CA ASN A 560 -29.65 9.72 4.30
C ASN A 560 -30.27 10.51 3.15
N LEU A 561 -30.68 11.76 3.38
CA LEU A 561 -31.16 12.66 2.33
C LEU A 561 -30.05 12.96 1.32
N ASN A 562 -28.85 13.33 1.78
CA ASN A 562 -27.71 13.57 0.89
C ASN A 562 -27.31 12.32 0.10
N LEU A 563 -27.42 11.14 0.71
CA LEU A 563 -27.15 9.87 0.05
C LEU A 563 -28.22 9.55 -1.01
N ALA A 564 -29.49 9.87 -0.75
CA ALA A 564 -30.56 9.75 -1.72
C ALA A 564 -30.36 10.71 -2.91
N ASP A 565 -29.99 11.96 -2.65
CA ASP A 565 -29.70 12.96 -3.69
C ASP A 565 -28.50 12.53 -4.56
N GLN A 566 -27.44 12.01 -3.92
CA GLN A 566 -26.29 11.47 -4.64
C GLN A 566 -26.68 10.28 -5.53
N ASN A 567 -27.57 9.41 -5.06
CA ASN A 567 -28.07 8.30 -5.88
C ASN A 567 -28.88 8.78 -7.08
N LEU A 568 -29.71 9.82 -6.93
CA LEU A 568 -30.44 10.43 -8.05
C LEU A 568 -29.48 11.04 -9.08
N ILE A 569 -28.41 11.70 -8.63
CA ILE A 569 -27.37 12.25 -9.51
C ILE A 569 -26.66 11.09 -10.25
N ASN A 570 -26.31 10.02 -9.54
CA ASN A 570 -25.67 8.85 -10.15
C ASN A 570 -26.59 8.18 -11.18
N GLU A 571 -27.87 8.01 -10.87
CA GLU A 571 -28.86 7.47 -11.82
C GLU A 571 -29.00 8.34 -13.06
N ALA A 572 -29.06 9.67 -12.89
CA ALA A 572 -29.08 10.60 -14.01
C ALA A 572 -27.82 10.47 -14.87
N LEU A 573 -26.63 10.46 -14.25
CA LEU A 573 -25.36 10.30 -14.95
C LEU A 573 -25.24 8.94 -15.66
N TYR A 574 -25.74 7.85 -15.08
CA TYR A 574 -25.77 6.54 -15.72
C TYR A 574 -26.77 6.47 -16.88
N SER A 575 -27.90 7.16 -16.76
CA SER A 575 -28.90 7.25 -17.83
C SER A 575 -28.37 8.02 -19.03
N GLU A 576 -27.61 9.09 -18.80
CA GLU A 576 -26.98 9.90 -19.85
C GLU A 576 -25.72 9.22 -20.43
N ASN A 577 -24.96 8.49 -19.62
CA ASN A 577 -23.75 7.78 -20.05
C ASN A 577 -23.98 6.29 -20.24
N CYS A 578 -25.07 5.88 -20.90
CA CYS A 578 -25.34 4.47 -21.19
C CYS A 578 -24.48 3.99 -22.38
N LEU A 579 -23.25 3.54 -22.11
CA LEU A 579 -22.27 3.12 -23.11
C LEU A 579 -21.53 1.82 -22.75
N ALA A 580 -21.13 1.08 -23.78
CA ALA A 580 -20.33 -0.12 -23.64
C ALA A 580 -19.34 -0.26 -24.80
N ARG A 581 -18.21 -0.95 -24.54
CA ARG A 581 -17.15 -1.19 -25.52
C ARG A 581 -16.56 -2.58 -25.36
N TRP A 582 -16.45 -3.30 -26.48
CA TRP A 582 -15.81 -4.60 -26.58
C TRP A 582 -14.63 -4.57 -27.55
N LEU A 583 -13.62 -5.37 -27.26
CA LEU A 583 -12.41 -5.52 -28.06
C LEU A 583 -12.31 -6.95 -28.58
N TRP A 584 -11.78 -7.08 -29.78
CA TRP A 584 -11.42 -8.31 -30.46
C TRP A 584 -9.93 -8.24 -30.80
N LYS A 585 -9.11 -9.08 -30.17
CA LYS A 585 -7.65 -9.04 -30.34
C LYS A 585 -7.09 -10.31 -30.97
N SER A 586 -7.76 -11.45 -30.80
CA SER A 586 -7.19 -12.72 -31.26
C SER A 586 -7.25 -12.92 -32.78
N GLY A 587 -8.08 -12.15 -33.50
CA GLY A 587 -8.37 -12.42 -34.91
C GLY A 587 -9.22 -13.67 -35.14
N ASN A 588 -9.69 -14.35 -34.09
CA ASN A 588 -10.52 -15.54 -34.21
C ASN A 588 -11.95 -15.20 -34.62
N LEU A 589 -12.48 -15.96 -35.57
CA LEU A 589 -13.84 -15.82 -36.09
C LEU A 589 -14.60 -17.13 -35.91
N LYS A 590 -15.92 -17.04 -35.69
CA LYS A 590 -16.84 -18.18 -35.73
C LYS A 590 -17.88 -17.94 -36.81
N ASP A 591 -17.84 -18.74 -37.87
CA ASP A 591 -18.71 -18.54 -39.05
C ASP A 591 -18.61 -17.10 -39.61
N GLN A 592 -17.37 -16.58 -39.72
CA GLN A 592 -17.04 -15.19 -40.08
C GLN A 592 -17.51 -14.12 -39.08
N ALA A 593 -18.16 -14.51 -37.98
CA ALA A 593 -18.55 -13.58 -36.94
C ALA A 593 -17.39 -13.27 -36.00
N VAL A 594 -17.25 -12.00 -35.68
CA VAL A 594 -16.29 -11.51 -34.68
C VAL A 594 -16.68 -12.08 -33.32
N ILE A 595 -15.75 -12.76 -32.65
CA ILE A 595 -15.93 -13.23 -31.28
C ILE A 595 -15.33 -12.18 -30.35
N TRP A 596 -16.19 -11.49 -29.61
CA TRP A 596 -15.72 -10.49 -28.65
C TRP A 596 -15.07 -11.20 -27.46
N GLU A 597 -13.89 -10.71 -27.06
CA GLU A 597 -13.06 -11.33 -26.02
C GLU A 597 -13.03 -10.50 -24.75
N ILE A 598 -12.96 -9.18 -24.89
CA ILE A 598 -12.69 -8.27 -23.77
C ILE A 598 -13.77 -7.20 -23.74
N GLN A 599 -14.52 -7.10 -22.65
CA GLN A 599 -15.38 -5.94 -22.35
C GLN A 599 -14.53 -4.87 -21.67
N SER A 600 -14.13 -3.85 -22.43
CA SER A 600 -13.29 -2.75 -21.93
C SER A 600 -14.09 -1.78 -21.05
N ASN A 601 -15.37 -1.57 -21.36
CA ASN A 601 -16.27 -0.72 -20.57
C ASN A 601 -17.72 -1.17 -20.76
N ASN A 602 -18.54 -1.06 -19.72
CA ASN A 602 -20.00 -1.23 -19.79
C ASN A 602 -20.62 -0.51 -18.60
N THR A 603 -21.10 0.70 -18.81
CA THR A 603 -21.70 1.54 -17.77
C THR A 603 -23.15 1.17 -17.50
N CYS A 604 -23.78 0.34 -18.35
CA CYS A 604 -25.15 -0.13 -18.17
C CYS A 604 -25.28 -1.64 -18.49
N PRO A 605 -24.77 -2.54 -17.61
CA PRO A 605 -24.80 -3.99 -17.85
C PRO A 605 -26.21 -4.57 -18.00
N GLY A 606 -27.22 -3.91 -17.40
CA GLY A 606 -28.63 -4.28 -17.56
C GLY A 606 -29.19 -4.00 -18.95
N ASN A 607 -28.60 -3.04 -19.68
CA ASN A 607 -28.98 -2.76 -21.07
C ASN A 607 -28.10 -3.51 -22.07
N PHE A 608 -26.79 -3.61 -21.81
CA PHE A 608 -25.82 -4.26 -22.70
C PHE A 608 -25.43 -5.63 -22.15
N ILE A 609 -26.10 -6.67 -22.61
CA ILE A 609 -25.85 -8.05 -22.19
C ILE A 609 -24.88 -8.69 -23.19
N TRP A 610 -23.73 -9.12 -22.67
CA TRP A 610 -22.72 -9.83 -23.43
C TRP A 610 -22.20 -11.00 -22.62
N VAL A 611 -21.98 -12.13 -23.30
CA VAL A 611 -21.35 -13.33 -22.72
C VAL A 611 -19.96 -13.44 -23.32
N GLU A 612 -18.95 -13.69 -22.48
CA GLU A 612 -17.57 -13.82 -22.90
C GLU A 612 -17.42 -14.86 -24.02
N ASN A 613 -16.61 -14.53 -25.04
CA ASN A 613 -16.41 -15.35 -26.24
C ASN A 613 -17.68 -15.60 -27.07
N CYS A 614 -18.68 -14.71 -26.97
CA CYS A 614 -19.83 -14.69 -27.86
C CYS A 614 -19.67 -13.65 -28.99
N SER A 615 -20.31 -13.92 -30.14
CA SER A 615 -20.34 -12.99 -31.28
C SER A 615 -21.51 -12.00 -31.25
N GLU A 616 -22.46 -12.23 -30.35
CA GLU A 616 -23.69 -11.44 -30.23
C GLU A 616 -23.63 -10.59 -28.96
N ILE A 617 -24.06 -9.34 -29.09
CA ILE A 617 -24.30 -8.41 -27.99
C ILE A 617 -25.79 -8.08 -28.01
N GLU A 618 -26.48 -8.31 -26.89
CA GLU A 618 -27.90 -8.01 -26.77
C GLU A 618 -28.12 -6.66 -26.09
N THR A 619 -28.98 -5.83 -26.69
CA THR A 619 -29.43 -4.55 -26.13
C THR A 619 -30.87 -4.70 -25.64
N VAL A 620 -31.12 -4.52 -24.34
CA VAL A 620 -32.44 -4.77 -23.75
C VAL A 620 -33.44 -3.69 -24.11
N ALA A 621 -33.07 -2.42 -23.95
CA ALA A 621 -33.97 -1.29 -24.16
C ALA A 621 -34.00 -0.86 -25.63
N PRO A 622 -35.18 -0.58 -26.20
CA PRO A 622 -35.26 0.06 -27.51
C PRO A 622 -34.74 1.50 -27.45
N GLY A 623 -34.38 2.06 -28.61
CA GLY A 623 -34.00 3.47 -28.73
C GLY A 623 -33.07 3.76 -29.89
N LEU A 624 -32.56 4.99 -29.93
CA LEU A 624 -31.52 5.39 -30.86
C LEU A 624 -30.15 5.12 -30.21
N TYR A 625 -29.25 4.50 -30.95
CA TYR A 625 -27.91 4.15 -30.48
C TYR A 625 -26.87 4.71 -31.44
N GLU A 626 -25.82 5.29 -30.88
CA GLU A 626 -24.55 5.51 -31.56
C GLU A 626 -23.75 4.20 -31.55
N LEU A 627 -23.48 3.67 -32.73
CA LEU A 627 -22.67 2.49 -32.95
C LEU A 627 -21.31 2.93 -33.52
N VAL A 628 -20.25 2.67 -32.78
CA VAL A 628 -18.87 3.01 -33.14
C VAL A 628 -18.11 1.72 -33.34
N TYR A 629 -17.40 1.55 -34.44
CA TYR A 629 -16.54 0.38 -34.60
C TYR A 629 -15.28 0.70 -35.37
N GLY A 630 -14.25 -0.10 -35.15
CA GLY A 630 -12.98 -0.03 -35.85
C GLY A 630 -12.40 -1.42 -36.03
N PHE A 631 -11.96 -1.76 -37.24
CA PHE A 631 -11.28 -3.02 -37.56
C PHE A 631 -10.01 -2.76 -38.35
N TYR A 632 -8.92 -3.39 -37.94
CA TYR A 632 -7.56 -3.16 -38.42
C TYR A 632 -6.93 -4.49 -38.83
N SER A 633 -6.41 -4.54 -40.06
CA SER A 633 -5.79 -5.72 -40.67
C SER A 633 -4.82 -5.28 -41.77
N GLN A 634 -4.00 -6.19 -42.32
CA GLN A 634 -3.01 -5.80 -43.34
C GLN A 634 -3.69 -5.33 -44.64
N SER A 635 -4.85 -5.92 -44.95
CA SER A 635 -5.76 -5.50 -46.02
C SER A 635 -7.05 -4.90 -45.47
N ARG A 636 -7.72 -4.04 -46.25
CA ARG A 636 -8.98 -3.40 -45.82
C ARG A 636 -10.07 -4.47 -45.59
N PRO A 637 -10.63 -4.59 -44.37
CA PRO A 637 -11.65 -5.59 -44.08
C PRO A 637 -13.01 -5.20 -44.66
N CYS A 638 -13.83 -6.20 -45.01
CA CYS A 638 -15.24 -6.04 -45.34
C CYS A 638 -16.08 -6.35 -44.10
N ILE A 639 -16.89 -5.39 -43.65
CA ILE A 639 -17.63 -5.48 -42.39
C ILE A 639 -19.12 -5.45 -42.69
N SER A 640 -19.87 -6.42 -42.16
CA SER A 640 -21.34 -6.45 -42.22
C SER A 640 -21.91 -6.52 -40.81
N ILE A 641 -22.78 -5.58 -40.45
CA ILE A 641 -23.41 -5.50 -39.14
C ILE A 641 -24.84 -6.00 -39.25
N PHE A 642 -25.17 -6.95 -38.39
CA PHE A 642 -26.47 -7.57 -38.29
C PHE A 642 -27.18 -7.11 -37.03
N VAL A 643 -28.46 -6.81 -37.14
CA VAL A 643 -29.38 -6.64 -36.02
C VAL A 643 -30.48 -7.69 -36.17
N ASN A 644 -30.62 -8.57 -35.18
CA ASN A 644 -31.62 -9.67 -35.21
C ASN A 644 -31.54 -10.53 -36.48
N ASN A 645 -30.32 -10.84 -36.93
CA ASN A 645 -30.02 -11.59 -38.17
C ASN A 645 -30.36 -10.88 -39.50
N GLU A 646 -30.64 -9.58 -39.47
CA GLU A 646 -30.80 -8.76 -40.67
C GLU A 646 -29.62 -7.80 -40.86
N ILE A 647 -29.09 -7.70 -42.08
CA ILE A 647 -27.98 -6.78 -42.40
C ILE A 647 -28.51 -5.35 -42.42
N ILE A 648 -27.98 -4.51 -41.54
CA ILE A 648 -28.32 -3.08 -41.50
C ILE A 648 -27.23 -2.19 -42.12
N ILE A 649 -25.96 -2.59 -41.99
CA ILE A 649 -24.80 -1.84 -42.48
C ILE A 649 -23.86 -2.83 -43.17
N GLN A 650 -23.42 -2.49 -44.38
CA GLN A 650 -22.43 -3.28 -45.11
C GLN A 650 -21.36 -2.33 -45.68
N ASP A 651 -20.14 -2.40 -45.15
CA ASP A 651 -19.00 -1.68 -45.70
C ASP A 651 -18.24 -2.59 -46.67
N LYS A 652 -18.45 -2.37 -47.97
CA LYS A 652 -17.76 -3.11 -49.03
C LYS A 652 -16.43 -2.45 -49.35
N LYS A 653 -15.43 -3.27 -49.69
CA LYS A 653 -14.14 -2.80 -50.20
C LYS A 653 -14.37 -1.98 -51.48
N PRO A 654 -13.93 -0.70 -51.56
CA PRO A 654 -13.99 0.05 -52.81
C PRO A 654 -13.12 -0.66 -53.86
N LEU A 655 -13.63 -0.77 -55.08
CA LEU A 655 -13.05 -1.59 -56.15
C LEU A 655 -11.64 -1.15 -56.61
N GLU A 656 -11.19 0.07 -56.29
CA GLU A 656 -10.02 0.69 -56.94
C GLU A 656 -9.02 1.37 -55.99
N PHE A 657 -9.06 1.10 -54.68
CA PHE A 657 -8.11 1.73 -53.74
C PHE A 657 -7.08 0.72 -53.23
N GLU A 658 -5.84 0.83 -53.72
CA GLU A 658 -4.69 0.14 -53.13
C GLU A 658 -4.34 0.81 -51.80
N TRP A 659 -4.47 0.05 -50.70
CA TRP A 659 -4.06 0.50 -49.38
C TRP A 659 -2.55 0.34 -49.25
N LEU A 660 -1.86 1.42 -48.90
CA LEU A 660 -0.44 1.36 -48.56
C LEU A 660 -0.29 0.56 -47.26
N LEU A 661 0.39 -0.58 -47.33
CA LEU A 661 0.80 -1.34 -46.15
C LEU A 661 1.76 -0.50 -45.31
N HIS A 662 1.49 -0.40 -44.01
CA HIS A 662 2.43 0.21 -43.08
C HIS A 662 3.46 -0.82 -42.63
N SER A 663 4.74 -0.43 -42.55
CA SER A 663 5.85 -1.32 -42.15
C SER A 663 5.67 -1.89 -40.74
N ASP A 664 5.03 -1.12 -39.86
CA ASP A 664 4.89 -1.44 -38.44
C ASP A 664 3.61 -2.24 -38.11
N GLY A 665 2.97 -2.85 -39.13
CA GLY A 665 1.87 -3.81 -38.95
C GLY A 665 0.48 -3.29 -39.32
N ASN A 666 -0.56 -3.80 -38.63
CA ASN A 666 -1.99 -3.57 -38.88
C ASN A 666 -2.45 -2.14 -38.51
N ILE A 667 -1.85 -1.11 -39.10
CA ILE A 667 -2.18 0.29 -38.82
C ILE A 667 -3.32 0.79 -39.73
N ALA A 668 -3.47 0.17 -40.90
CA ALA A 668 -4.60 0.42 -41.79
C ALA A 668 -5.86 -0.29 -41.29
N GLY A 669 -6.99 0.43 -41.26
CA GLY A 669 -8.26 -0.12 -40.82
C GLY A 669 -9.46 0.68 -41.29
N VAL A 670 -10.64 0.13 -41.05
CA VAL A 670 -11.94 0.80 -41.25
C VAL A 670 -12.48 1.18 -39.90
N SER A 671 -12.76 2.47 -39.69
CA SER A 671 -13.53 2.94 -38.53
C SER A 671 -14.72 3.77 -38.98
N LYS A 672 -15.86 3.59 -38.33
CA LYS A 672 -17.10 4.33 -38.60
C LYS A 672 -17.87 4.60 -37.31
N ILE A 673 -18.66 5.67 -37.34
CA ILE A 673 -19.66 6.03 -36.35
C ILE A 673 -20.98 6.09 -37.11
N GLU A 674 -21.94 5.30 -36.70
CA GLU A 674 -23.27 5.21 -37.31
C GLU A 674 -24.34 5.34 -36.23
N TYR A 675 -25.51 5.86 -36.59
CA TYR A 675 -26.64 6.01 -35.66
C TYR A 675 -27.78 5.10 -36.10
N ILE A 676 -28.19 4.18 -35.23
CA ILE A 676 -29.14 3.13 -35.55
C ILE A 676 -30.28 3.07 -34.53
N ALA A 677 -31.51 2.88 -35.00
CA ALA A 677 -32.65 2.63 -34.13
C ALA A 677 -32.74 1.13 -33.85
N LEU A 678 -32.68 0.73 -32.57
CA LEU A 678 -32.74 -0.67 -32.15
C LEU A 678 -34.10 -1.00 -31.53
N PRO A 679 -34.73 -2.13 -31.90
CA PRO A 679 -35.91 -2.64 -31.21
C PRO A 679 -35.54 -3.18 -29.81
N PRO A 680 -36.53 -3.50 -28.95
CA PRO A 680 -36.26 -4.14 -27.67
C PRO A 680 -35.56 -5.49 -27.85
N ARG A 681 -34.59 -5.81 -26.99
CA ARG A 681 -33.81 -7.06 -27.04
C ARG A 681 -33.12 -7.30 -28.39
N ALA A 682 -32.63 -6.23 -29.01
CA ALA A 682 -31.94 -6.33 -30.29
C ALA A 682 -30.57 -6.98 -30.12
N LYS A 683 -30.29 -8.01 -30.92
CA LYS A 683 -29.02 -8.72 -30.96
C LYS A 683 -28.15 -8.20 -32.09
N ILE A 684 -27.00 -7.63 -31.73
CA ILE A 684 -26.04 -7.06 -32.65
C ILE A 684 -24.92 -8.07 -32.87
N LYS A 685 -24.61 -8.34 -34.14
CA LYS A 685 -23.54 -9.25 -34.56
C LYS A 685 -22.74 -8.62 -35.69
N ILE A 686 -21.42 -8.73 -35.65
CA ILE A 686 -20.55 -8.24 -36.72
C ILE A 686 -19.92 -9.42 -37.45
N LEU A 687 -20.09 -9.46 -38.77
CA LEU A 687 -19.33 -10.34 -39.65
C LEU A 687 -18.14 -9.59 -40.21
N TYR A 688 -16.98 -10.21 -40.07
CA TYR A 688 -15.72 -9.76 -40.64
C TYR A 688 -15.36 -10.72 -41.78
N SER A 689 -15.25 -10.17 -42.99
CA SER A 689 -14.83 -10.90 -44.17
C SER A 689 -13.50 -10.34 -44.65
N ASN A 690 -12.43 -11.03 -44.26
CA ASN A 690 -11.10 -10.85 -44.80
C ASN A 690 -10.32 -12.16 -44.68
N GLU A 691 -9.31 -12.37 -45.54
CA GLU A 691 -8.47 -13.58 -45.46
C GLU A 691 -7.47 -13.52 -44.30
N GLU A 692 -7.10 -12.31 -43.89
CA GLU A 692 -6.11 -12.06 -42.87
C GLU A 692 -6.74 -11.84 -41.49
N GLN A 693 -6.00 -12.22 -40.45
CA GLN A 693 -6.33 -11.91 -39.06
C GLN A 693 -6.35 -10.40 -38.85
N GLY A 694 -7.33 -9.94 -38.08
CA GLY A 694 -7.49 -8.54 -37.72
C GLY A 694 -7.75 -8.36 -36.24
N GLU A 695 -7.69 -7.11 -35.82
CA GLU A 695 -8.09 -6.68 -34.49
C GLU A 695 -9.18 -5.62 -34.63
N GLY A 696 -10.00 -5.43 -33.61
CA GLY A 696 -11.03 -4.40 -33.68
C GLY A 696 -11.74 -4.13 -32.37
N PHE A 697 -12.66 -3.18 -32.43
CA PHE A 697 -13.53 -2.82 -31.33
C PHE A 697 -14.93 -2.49 -31.82
N LEU A 698 -15.90 -2.66 -30.91
CA LEU A 698 -17.27 -2.20 -31.06
C LEU A 698 -17.64 -1.41 -29.80
N GLY A 699 -18.18 -0.22 -30.00
CA GLY A 699 -18.76 0.64 -28.99
C GLY A 699 -20.24 0.88 -29.29
N LEU A 700 -21.06 0.87 -28.25
CA LEU A 700 -22.47 1.25 -28.31
C LEU A 700 -22.71 2.32 -27.27
N ARG A 701 -23.41 3.39 -27.65
CA ARG A 701 -23.93 4.40 -26.71
C ARG A 701 -25.40 4.64 -27.00
N LYS A 702 -26.26 4.46 -26.00
CA LYS A 702 -27.67 4.84 -26.11
C LYS A 702 -27.77 6.37 -26.03
N LEU A 703 -28.53 6.97 -26.94
CA LEU A 703 -28.75 8.41 -27.00
C LEU A 703 -30.04 8.85 -26.31
#